data_AF-A0A932B636-F1
#
_entry.id   AF-A0A932B636-F1
#
_cell.length_a   1.000
_cell.length_b   1.000
_cell.length_c   1.000
_cell.angle_alpha   90.00
_cell.angle_beta   90.00
_cell.angle_gamma   90.00
#
_symmetry.space_group_name_H-M   'P 1'
#
loop_
_entity.id
_entity.type
_entity.pdbx_description
1 polymer ?
#
loop_
_entity_poly.entity_id
_entity_poly.type
_entity_poly.pdbx_seq_one_letter_code
_entity_poly.pdbx_strand_id
1 'polypeptide(L)'
;MSGTPAPWQRLLSGSTAAVARVGVVFLMQVGLVPLYLTHWSATQFGYWMFLQSAIVIITVPDSGLQAYVEVAYIRHSGRSARRLGMFLSMGASTGLMLSLCQVLICAVLHFSGALHWLLHPPAAEAQWVDQVGSGLLVTALSWPLASSVAGSMGRASVVQGSVAPQIWWSILTLFSGSAASAWCAHQGGDLLQAAQASAFASALSGLSCILYFRARFARQGVRLLLLPRLVRMAVVKLAAGLMLKLLFETIRQQSLRLIAPQVVAVASMARLSVHRTLVGAMQQAFGVISAPLLPEYVRAQGKEAFSEESARLMRLQWRFFTGVVLPGGLLLFVLGPRLFAVLAMLPGAFVRQGAAPVRPARRLVSADPGLAQRLARGRASCCVPQRCRGRRALVLPVSATFIWSMACQLLISGWFAAAKPRDYLTYGDDEIRSEGFRPLWWKSVDSFIKPAHVFVVDSAAPVKVDDKAFTRTDVRTVELLINPGHSQNTPHHYCGFMAGFIMGLEYALYSGVDYCIYLEQDALTFGDDLIRHVEQRLVKTPILFGGQRGDLVEQSMMVLDRRAIRVFLQRMHAISRSDKLVAPELKCMIAASSLGRWPVGPLMSYEQHRLVRRLAEKMGVAFARSSGQYGHVPFGYGRERPIDFKQPRFYFQHGTAQELAQYRALTGF
;
A
#
# COMPACT_ATOMS: atom_id res chain seq x y z
N MET A 1 -18.73 21.41 44.43
CA MET A 1 -19.08 20.58 43.26
C MET A 1 -20.07 21.37 42.43
N SER A 2 -19.61 22.02 41.35
CA SER A 2 -20.50 22.74 40.44
C SER A 2 -21.40 21.73 39.73
N GLY A 3 -22.71 21.96 39.76
CA GLY A 3 -23.70 21.07 39.16
C GLY A 3 -23.34 20.78 37.71
N THR A 4 -23.08 19.51 37.41
CA THR A 4 -22.91 19.08 36.02
C THR A 4 -24.20 19.44 35.28
N PRO A 5 -24.14 20.21 34.18
CA PRO A 5 -25.34 20.61 33.44
C PRO A 5 -26.14 19.37 33.06
N ALA A 6 -27.47 19.49 33.12
CA ALA A 6 -28.37 18.39 32.83
C ALA A 6 -28.02 17.77 31.46
N PRO A 7 -28.13 16.43 31.29
CA PRO A 7 -27.79 15.75 30.03
C PRO A 7 -28.37 16.43 28.79
N TRP A 8 -29.60 16.93 28.87
CA TRP A 8 -30.29 17.66 27.81
C TRP A 8 -29.60 18.98 27.40
N GLN A 9 -29.08 19.76 28.34
CA GLN A 9 -28.36 21.00 28.02
C GLN A 9 -27.05 20.72 27.26
N ARG A 10 -26.36 19.61 27.60
CA ARG A 10 -25.14 19.17 26.89
C ARG A 10 -25.46 18.71 25.47
N LEU A 11 -26.55 17.96 25.30
CA LEU A 11 -27.01 17.52 23.99
C LEU A 11 -27.42 18.71 23.12
N LEU A 12 -28.19 19.67 23.63
CA LEU A 12 -28.61 20.85 22.90
C LEU A 12 -27.41 21.72 22.49
N SER A 13 -26.55 22.08 23.44
CA SER A 13 -25.36 22.91 23.14
C SER A 13 -24.38 22.23 22.17
N GLY A 14 -24.14 20.93 22.34
CA GLY A 14 -23.30 20.15 21.42
C GLY A 14 -23.90 20.04 20.02
N SER A 15 -25.22 19.81 19.92
CA SER A 15 -25.92 19.70 18.65
C SER A 15 -25.96 21.04 17.91
N THR A 16 -26.27 22.14 18.60
CA THR A 16 -26.26 23.50 18.00
C THR A 16 -24.87 23.85 17.47
N ALA A 17 -23.81 23.59 18.25
CA ALA A 17 -22.45 23.82 17.78
C ALA A 17 -22.10 22.93 16.57
N ALA A 18 -22.54 21.67 16.56
CA ALA A 18 -22.31 20.76 15.45
C ALA A 18 -23.06 21.19 14.17
N VAL A 19 -24.31 21.66 14.28
CA VAL A 19 -25.06 22.24 13.16
C VAL A 19 -24.35 23.49 12.63
N ALA A 20 -23.91 24.38 13.51
CA ALA A 20 -23.14 25.57 13.13
C ALA A 20 -21.87 25.18 12.36
N ARG A 21 -21.16 24.14 12.81
CA ARG A 21 -19.98 23.62 12.11
C ARG A 21 -20.31 23.14 10.70
N VAL A 22 -21.39 22.38 10.52
CA VAL A 22 -21.81 21.92 9.19
C VAL A 22 -22.16 23.10 8.29
N GLY A 23 -22.89 24.09 8.82
CA GLY A 23 -23.22 25.32 8.09
C GLY A 23 -21.97 26.05 7.63
N VAL A 24 -21.00 26.27 8.52
CA VAL A 24 -19.73 26.92 8.19
C VAL A 24 -18.95 26.13 7.14
N VAL A 25 -18.80 24.81 7.31
CA VAL A 25 -18.08 23.98 6.34
C VAL A 25 -18.75 24.03 4.97
N PHE A 26 -20.07 23.94 4.92
CA PHE A 26 -20.84 24.02 3.68
C PHE A 26 -20.65 25.38 2.99
N LEU A 27 -20.83 26.48 3.73
CA LEU A 27 -20.64 27.83 3.22
C LEU A 27 -19.23 28.04 2.67
N MET A 28 -18.21 27.52 3.36
CA MET A 28 -16.83 27.61 2.89
C MET A 28 -16.60 26.76 1.64
N GLN A 29 -17.10 25.52 1.60
CA GLN A 29 -16.92 24.64 0.43
C GLN A 29 -17.64 25.16 -0.82
N VAL A 30 -18.77 25.85 -0.64
CA VAL A 30 -19.54 26.42 -1.75
C VAL A 30 -19.02 27.80 -2.15
N GLY A 31 -18.74 28.67 -1.17
CA GLY A 31 -18.33 30.06 -1.41
C GLY A 31 -16.87 30.23 -1.84
N LEU A 32 -15.96 29.38 -1.37
CA LEU A 32 -14.54 29.52 -1.72
C LEU A 32 -14.22 29.06 -3.14
N VAL A 33 -15.02 28.16 -3.73
CA VAL A 33 -14.75 27.65 -5.08
C VAL A 33 -14.83 28.75 -6.15
N PRO A 34 -15.93 29.55 -6.23
CA PRO A 34 -15.96 30.70 -7.13
C PRO A 34 -14.83 31.69 -6.85
N LEU A 35 -14.56 31.98 -5.58
CA LEU A 35 -13.49 32.91 -5.19
C LEU A 35 -12.11 32.44 -5.69
N TYR A 36 -11.76 31.16 -5.53
CA TYR A 36 -10.50 30.68 -6.08
C TYR A 36 -10.50 30.74 -7.61
N LEU A 37 -11.60 30.43 -8.29
CA LEU A 37 -11.67 30.44 -9.74
C LEU A 37 -11.68 31.86 -10.35
N THR A 38 -12.01 32.91 -9.59
CA THR A 38 -11.82 34.30 -10.06
C THR A 38 -10.37 34.74 -10.05
N HIS A 39 -9.52 34.12 -9.23
CA HIS A 39 -8.12 34.51 -9.04
C HIS A 39 -7.10 33.49 -9.57
N TRP A 40 -7.46 32.22 -9.66
CA TRP A 40 -6.62 31.13 -10.11
C TRP A 40 -7.16 30.49 -11.37
N SER A 41 -6.24 29.97 -12.20
CA SER A 41 -6.63 29.12 -13.31
C SER A 41 -7.29 27.83 -12.82
N ALA A 42 -8.12 27.21 -13.66
CA ALA A 42 -8.75 25.92 -13.34
C ALA A 42 -7.70 24.83 -13.04
N THR A 43 -6.55 24.87 -13.72
CA THR A 43 -5.42 23.97 -13.48
C THR A 43 -4.82 24.18 -12.10
N GLN A 44 -4.50 25.43 -11.75
CA GLN A 44 -3.96 25.78 -10.44
C GLN A 44 -4.92 25.39 -9.30
N PHE A 45 -6.22 25.69 -9.45
CA PHE A 45 -7.24 25.25 -8.49
C PHE A 45 -7.33 23.71 -8.38
N GLY A 46 -7.15 22.98 -9.49
CA GLY A 46 -7.08 21.52 -9.45
C GLY A 46 -5.90 20.99 -8.62
N TYR A 47 -4.72 21.59 -8.74
CA TYR A 47 -3.55 21.27 -7.89
C TYR A 47 -3.78 21.64 -6.43
N TRP A 48 -4.49 22.74 -6.13
CA TRP A 48 -4.92 23.06 -4.76
C TRP A 48 -5.81 21.96 -4.18
N MET A 49 -6.80 21.48 -4.96
CA MET A 49 -7.68 20.40 -4.53
C MET A 49 -6.94 19.08 -4.32
N PHE A 50 -5.93 18.80 -5.15
CA PHE A 50 -5.02 17.67 -4.94
C PHE A 50 -4.24 17.80 -3.63
N LEU A 51 -3.63 18.97 -3.38
CA LEU A 51 -2.91 19.28 -2.14
C LEU A 51 -3.81 19.03 -0.91
N GLN A 52 -5.02 19.59 -0.89
CA GLN A 52 -5.99 19.38 0.19
C GLN A 52 -6.35 17.90 0.40
N SER A 53 -6.50 17.14 -0.69
CA SER A 53 -6.83 15.71 -0.62
C SER A 53 -5.66 14.88 -0.08
N ALA A 54 -4.43 15.20 -0.50
CA ALA A 54 -3.22 14.58 -0.01
C ALA A 54 -3.00 14.86 1.48
N ILE A 55 -3.22 16.10 1.94
CA ILE A 55 -3.19 16.46 3.37
C ILE A 55 -4.17 15.59 4.16
N VAL A 56 -5.42 15.46 3.70
CA VAL A 56 -6.44 14.65 4.40
C VAL A 56 -6.03 13.18 4.50
N ILE A 57 -5.39 12.60 3.48
CA ILE A 57 -4.94 11.20 3.51
C ILE A 57 -3.74 10.98 4.42
N ILE A 58 -2.72 11.84 4.30
CA ILE A 58 -1.48 11.73 5.09
C ILE A 58 -1.78 11.80 6.58
N THR A 59 -2.86 12.49 6.94
CA THR A 59 -3.19 12.83 8.32
C THR A 59 -4.17 11.88 8.99
N VAL A 60 -4.62 10.85 8.26
CA VAL A 60 -5.50 9.82 8.79
C VAL A 60 -4.92 9.06 9.99
N PRO A 61 -3.62 8.68 10.04
CA PRO A 61 -3.06 8.03 11.22
C PRO A 61 -3.27 8.84 12.50
N ASP A 62 -3.09 10.17 12.43
CA ASP A 62 -3.30 11.08 13.55
C ASP A 62 -4.79 11.12 13.94
N SER A 63 -5.70 11.26 12.96
CA SER A 63 -7.14 11.19 13.20
C SER A 63 -7.59 9.88 13.85
N GLY A 64 -7.00 8.75 13.43
CA GLY A 64 -7.27 7.42 14.00
C GLY A 64 -6.73 7.24 15.41
N LEU A 65 -5.54 7.77 15.70
CA LEU A 65 -5.02 7.83 17.07
C LEU A 65 -5.97 8.65 17.95
N GLN A 66 -6.36 9.84 17.51
CA GLN A 66 -7.23 10.72 18.29
C GLN A 66 -8.60 10.07 18.56
N ALA A 67 -9.19 9.40 17.57
CA ALA A 67 -10.44 8.67 17.74
C ALA A 67 -10.31 7.49 18.71
N TYR A 68 -9.19 6.75 18.66
CA TYR A 68 -8.91 5.69 19.63
C TYR A 68 -8.79 6.25 21.04
N VAL A 69 -8.02 7.34 21.19
CA VAL A 69 -7.78 8.01 22.47
C VAL A 69 -9.07 8.58 23.05
N GLU A 70 -9.99 9.08 22.22
CA GLU A 70 -11.34 9.49 22.64
C GLU A 70 -12.14 8.35 23.26
N VAL A 71 -12.19 7.19 22.59
CA VAL A 71 -12.88 6.01 23.14
C VAL A 71 -12.22 5.56 24.44
N ALA A 72 -10.89 5.59 24.51
CA ALA A 72 -10.15 5.26 25.73
C ALA A 72 -10.47 6.23 26.87
N TYR A 73 -10.58 7.54 26.59
CA TYR A 73 -11.00 8.53 27.58
C TYR A 73 -12.41 8.24 28.09
N ILE A 74 -13.37 7.96 27.20
CA ILE A 74 -14.76 7.74 27.61
C ILE A 74 -14.86 6.51 28.51
N ARG A 75 -14.19 5.40 28.16
CA ARG A 75 -14.13 4.17 28.98
C ARG A 75 -13.53 4.37 30.36
N HIS A 76 -12.73 5.41 30.54
CA HIS A 76 -12.07 5.73 31.81
C HIS A 76 -12.57 7.03 32.44
N SER A 77 -13.61 7.62 31.87
CA SER A 77 -14.26 8.82 32.39
C SER A 77 -14.90 8.52 33.75
N GLY A 78 -14.69 9.39 34.73
CA GLY A 78 -15.10 9.19 36.14
C GLY A 78 -14.00 8.69 37.08
N ARG A 79 -12.78 8.45 36.59
CA ARG A 79 -11.61 8.08 37.40
C ARG A 79 -10.73 9.32 37.72
N SER A 80 -9.78 9.14 38.64
CA SER A 80 -8.90 10.22 39.14
C SER A 80 -8.25 11.08 38.05
N ALA A 81 -8.09 12.38 38.33
CA ALA A 81 -7.44 13.36 37.44
C ALA A 81 -6.07 12.90 36.91
N ARG A 82 -5.35 12.08 37.70
CA ARG A 82 -4.08 11.46 37.33
C ARG A 82 -4.20 10.53 36.12
N ARG A 83 -5.23 9.69 36.04
CA ARG A 83 -5.43 8.79 34.89
C ARG A 83 -5.79 9.57 33.64
N LEU A 84 -6.62 10.60 33.78
CA LEU A 84 -6.95 11.48 32.65
C LEU A 84 -5.69 12.18 32.13
N GLY A 85 -4.83 12.68 33.02
CA GLY A 85 -3.55 13.29 32.65
C GLY A 85 -2.62 12.32 31.93
N MET A 86 -2.60 11.05 32.35
CA MET A 86 -1.85 9.99 31.67
C MET A 86 -2.34 9.74 30.24
N PHE A 87 -3.65 9.56 30.02
CA PHE A 87 -4.18 9.38 28.67
C PHE A 87 -4.00 10.64 27.81
N LEU A 88 -4.11 11.83 28.42
CA LEU A 88 -3.89 13.09 27.71
C LEU A 88 -2.48 13.21 27.18
N SER A 89 -1.51 12.93 28.03
CA SER A 89 -0.11 12.83 27.65
C SER A 89 0.16 11.76 26.62
N MET A 90 -0.53 10.62 26.72
CA MET A 90 -0.41 9.52 25.78
C MET A 90 -0.87 9.93 24.39
N GLY A 91 -2.05 10.53 24.27
CA GLY A 91 -2.57 11.05 23.00
C GLY A 91 -1.68 12.14 22.43
N ALA A 92 -1.36 13.18 23.22
CA ALA A 92 -0.56 14.30 22.76
C ALA A 92 0.87 13.90 22.34
N SER A 93 1.57 13.10 23.14
CA SER A 93 2.95 12.70 22.82
C SER A 93 3.04 11.68 21.69
N THR A 94 2.07 10.76 21.59
CA THR A 94 2.02 9.79 20.48
C THR A 94 1.60 10.48 19.19
N GLY A 95 0.65 11.41 19.26
CA GLY A 95 0.26 12.24 18.13
C GLY A 95 1.41 13.10 17.64
N LEU A 96 2.20 13.69 18.54
CA LEU A 96 3.38 14.48 18.15
C LEU A 96 4.38 13.60 17.39
N MET A 97 4.67 12.39 17.90
CA MET A 97 5.52 11.42 17.21
C MET A 97 4.99 11.07 15.82
N LEU A 98 3.69 10.78 15.68
CA LEU A 98 3.07 10.49 14.37
C LEU A 98 3.15 11.69 13.42
N SER A 99 2.93 12.90 13.92
CA SER A 99 3.01 14.11 13.10
C SER A 99 4.43 14.36 12.57
N LEU A 100 5.47 14.07 13.37
CA LEU A 100 6.86 14.13 12.89
C LEU A 100 7.13 13.06 11.81
N CYS A 101 6.58 11.86 11.96
CA CYS A 101 6.64 10.85 10.90
C CYS A 101 5.93 11.30 9.63
N GLN A 102 4.78 11.99 9.75
CA GLN A 102 4.04 12.54 8.61
C GLN A 102 4.82 13.67 7.91
N VAL A 103 5.48 14.56 8.66
CA VAL A 103 6.40 15.56 8.10
C VAL A 103 7.51 14.88 7.30
N LEU A 104 8.10 13.81 7.84
CA LEU A 104 9.13 13.06 7.12
C LEU A 104 8.58 12.42 5.84
N ILE A 105 7.36 11.87 5.87
CA ILE A 105 6.69 11.33 4.67
C ILE A 105 6.50 12.44 3.62
N CYS A 106 6.00 13.62 4.02
CA CYS A 106 5.87 14.76 3.10
C CYS A 106 7.21 15.20 2.52
N ALA A 107 8.26 15.27 3.34
CA ALA A 107 9.61 15.61 2.88
C ALA A 107 10.12 14.58 1.85
N VAL A 108 9.95 13.28 2.12
CA VAL A 108 10.32 12.23 1.17
C VAL A 108 9.52 12.36 -0.13
N LEU A 109 8.20 12.58 -0.06
CA LEU A 109 7.37 12.75 -1.26
C LEU A 109 7.81 13.94 -2.12
N HIS A 110 8.20 15.05 -1.48
CA HIS A 110 8.69 16.24 -2.16
C HIS A 110 10.08 16.01 -2.80
N PHE A 111 11.06 15.55 -2.03
CA PHE A 111 12.45 15.45 -2.50
C PHE A 111 12.77 14.22 -3.35
N SER A 112 11.93 13.17 -3.34
CA SER A 112 12.17 11.95 -4.14
C SER A 112 11.68 12.04 -5.58
N GLY A 113 10.98 13.11 -5.97
CA GLY A 113 10.28 13.17 -7.26
C GLY A 113 9.05 12.26 -7.34
N ALA A 114 8.65 11.62 -6.25
CA ALA A 114 7.47 10.75 -6.21
C ALA A 114 6.17 11.47 -6.60
N LEU A 115 6.05 12.77 -6.31
CA LEU A 115 4.91 13.58 -6.74
C LEU A 115 4.89 13.82 -8.26
N HIS A 116 6.04 14.12 -8.87
CA HIS A 116 6.17 14.24 -10.33
C HIS A 116 5.85 12.92 -11.02
N TRP A 117 6.33 11.82 -10.46
CA TRP A 117 5.98 10.48 -10.95
C TRP A 117 4.48 10.18 -10.76
N LEU A 118 3.88 10.52 -9.63
CA LEU A 118 2.46 10.22 -9.37
C LEU A 118 1.52 11.03 -10.27
N LEU A 119 1.83 12.30 -10.51
CA LEU A 119 0.96 13.21 -11.25
C LEU A 119 1.23 13.22 -12.76
N HIS A 120 2.44 12.82 -13.19
CA HIS A 120 2.89 12.89 -14.58
C HIS A 120 2.51 14.22 -15.27
N PRO A 121 2.85 15.38 -14.67
CA PRO A 121 2.43 16.66 -15.21
C PRO A 121 3.06 16.91 -16.60
N PRO A 122 2.38 17.59 -17.52
CA PRO A 122 3.02 18.20 -18.68
C PRO A 122 4.16 19.12 -18.25
N ALA A 123 5.18 19.30 -19.07
CA ALA A 123 6.35 20.13 -18.73
C ALA A 123 5.98 21.57 -18.30
N ALA A 124 4.95 22.15 -18.92
CA ALA A 124 4.44 23.49 -18.58
C ALA A 124 3.78 23.56 -17.18
N GLU A 125 3.44 22.43 -16.58
CA GLU A 125 2.78 22.32 -15.28
C GLU A 125 3.69 21.80 -14.16
N ALA A 126 4.95 21.47 -14.46
CA ALA A 126 5.91 20.94 -13.49
C ALA A 126 6.04 21.83 -12.23
N GLN A 127 6.03 23.15 -12.42
CA GLN A 127 6.07 24.12 -11.32
C GLN A 127 4.94 23.95 -10.30
N TRP A 128 3.75 23.54 -10.73
CA TRP A 128 2.61 23.37 -9.83
C TRP A 128 2.79 22.15 -8.93
N VAL A 129 3.42 21.09 -9.46
CA VAL A 129 3.76 19.90 -8.67
C VAL A 129 4.80 20.21 -7.61
N ASP A 130 5.78 21.05 -7.94
CA ASP A 130 6.77 21.52 -6.96
C ASP A 130 6.14 22.39 -5.87
N GLN A 131 5.21 23.28 -6.24
CA GLN A 131 4.43 24.07 -5.27
C GLN A 131 3.54 23.19 -4.39
N VAL A 132 2.92 22.13 -4.93
CA VAL A 132 2.16 21.14 -4.15
C VAL A 132 3.07 20.41 -3.17
N GLY A 133 4.26 19.96 -3.59
CA GLY A 133 5.22 19.29 -2.71
C GLY A 133 5.68 20.20 -1.56
N SER A 134 6.01 21.45 -1.88
CA SER A 134 6.37 22.47 -0.89
C SER A 134 5.19 22.80 0.05
N GLY A 135 3.99 22.95 -0.49
CA GLY A 135 2.77 23.21 0.27
C GLY A 135 2.38 22.07 1.21
N LEU A 136 2.60 20.81 0.79
CA LEU A 136 2.44 19.63 1.63
C LEU A 136 3.39 19.66 2.82
N LEU A 137 4.66 19.99 2.58
CA LEU A 137 5.67 20.07 3.64
C LEU A 137 5.35 21.19 4.65
N VAL A 138 5.04 22.39 4.16
CA VAL A 138 4.66 23.53 5.01
C VAL A 138 3.43 23.22 5.85
N THR A 139 2.40 22.61 5.25
CA THR A 139 1.18 22.24 5.99
C THR A 139 1.47 21.12 7.00
N ALA A 140 2.34 20.17 6.68
CA ALA A 140 2.72 19.13 7.63
C ALA A 140 3.49 19.69 8.82
N LEU A 141 4.29 20.75 8.65
CA LEU A 141 5.02 21.40 9.74
C LEU A 141 4.12 22.10 10.76
N SER A 142 2.95 22.60 10.36
CA SER A 142 1.97 23.18 11.30
C SER A 142 1.16 22.12 12.06
N TRP A 143 1.06 20.91 11.50
CA TRP A 143 0.23 19.80 11.99
C TRP A 143 0.43 19.42 13.45
N PRO A 144 1.68 19.30 13.97
CA PRO A 144 1.93 18.93 15.36
C PRO A 144 1.14 19.78 16.36
N LEU A 145 1.07 21.08 16.09
CA LEU A 145 0.37 22.05 16.91
C LEU A 145 -1.12 22.14 16.54
N ALA A 146 -1.40 22.32 15.26
CA ALA A 146 -2.74 22.63 14.75
C ALA A 146 -3.76 21.51 15.02
N SER A 147 -3.33 20.25 14.85
CA SER A 147 -4.25 19.12 14.80
C SER A 147 -3.93 18.06 15.83
N SER A 148 -2.66 17.66 15.94
CA SER A 148 -2.29 16.49 16.74
C SER A 148 -2.46 16.72 18.25
N VAL A 149 -1.75 17.70 18.82
CA VAL A 149 -1.84 18.02 20.25
C VAL A 149 -3.18 18.70 20.58
N ALA A 150 -3.58 19.69 19.79
CA ALA A 150 -4.85 20.40 19.96
C ALA A 150 -6.06 19.45 19.86
N GLY A 151 -6.08 18.56 18.87
CA GLY A 151 -7.16 17.58 18.68
C GLY A 151 -7.22 16.55 19.82
N SER A 152 -6.08 16.09 20.30
CA SER A 152 -6.01 15.18 21.47
C SER A 152 -6.56 15.84 22.74
N MET A 153 -6.19 17.10 23.01
CA MET A 153 -6.73 17.89 24.13
C MET A 153 -8.22 18.16 23.98
N GLY A 154 -8.62 18.52 22.78
CA GLY A 154 -10.00 18.77 22.42
C GLY A 154 -10.91 17.57 22.68
N ARG A 155 -10.51 16.37 22.24
CA ARG A 155 -11.27 15.13 22.51
C ARG A 155 -11.26 14.73 23.97
N ALA A 156 -10.19 15.00 24.71
CA ALA A 156 -10.20 14.81 26.16
C ALA A 156 -11.23 15.72 26.85
N SER A 157 -11.45 16.93 26.33
CA SER A 157 -12.44 17.86 26.88
C SER A 157 -13.90 17.42 26.63
N VAL A 158 -14.16 16.75 25.49
CA VAL A 158 -15.48 16.16 25.15
C VAL A 158 -15.91 15.19 26.25
N VAL A 159 -14.98 14.37 26.74
CA VAL A 159 -15.23 13.39 27.81
C VAL A 159 -15.65 14.04 29.13
N GLN A 160 -15.18 15.26 29.39
CA GLN A 160 -15.58 16.07 30.54
C GLN A 160 -16.90 16.83 30.33
N GLY A 161 -17.64 16.54 29.26
CA GLY A 161 -18.89 17.22 28.90
C GLY A 161 -18.68 18.58 28.23
N SER A 162 -17.45 18.92 27.80
CA SER A 162 -17.14 20.19 27.13
C SER A 162 -17.18 20.05 25.61
N VAL A 163 -18.28 19.48 25.07
CA VAL A 163 -18.42 19.19 23.63
C VAL A 163 -18.46 20.47 22.79
N ALA A 164 -19.25 21.46 23.21
CA ALA A 164 -19.42 22.70 22.46
C ALA A 164 -18.12 23.52 22.29
N PRO A 165 -17.30 23.78 23.35
CA PRO A 165 -16.00 24.44 23.17
C PRO A 165 -15.09 23.76 22.16
N GLN A 166 -15.05 22.42 22.15
CA GLN A 166 -14.23 21.69 21.18
C GLN A 166 -14.71 21.90 19.75
N ILE A 167 -16.02 21.90 19.53
CA ILE A 167 -16.59 22.15 18.21
C ILE A 167 -16.29 23.58 17.76
N TRP A 168 -16.41 24.58 18.64
CA TRP A 168 -16.08 25.97 18.32
C TRP A 168 -14.62 26.18 17.96
N TRP A 169 -13.68 25.56 18.68
CA TRP A 169 -12.26 25.58 18.30
C TRP A 169 -12.01 24.92 16.94
N SER A 170 -12.73 23.84 16.63
CA SER A 170 -12.66 23.23 15.31
C SER A 170 -13.22 24.12 14.20
N ILE A 171 -14.30 24.88 14.47
CA ILE A 171 -14.86 25.86 13.53
C ILE A 171 -13.83 26.97 13.29
N LEU A 172 -13.29 27.56 14.37
CA LEU A 172 -12.32 28.65 14.29
C LEU A 172 -11.08 28.25 13.49
N THR A 173 -10.52 27.06 13.76
CA THR A 173 -9.32 26.57 13.07
C THR A 173 -9.58 26.34 11.58
N LEU A 174 -10.74 25.76 11.23
CA LEU A 174 -11.13 25.54 9.84
C LEU A 174 -11.33 26.88 9.11
N PHE A 175 -12.11 27.77 9.73
CA PHE A 175 -12.45 29.07 9.19
C PHE A 175 -11.20 29.92 8.96
N SER A 176 -10.32 30.03 9.96
CA SER A 176 -9.09 30.82 9.87
C SER A 176 -8.15 30.31 8.77
N GLY A 177 -7.93 29.00 8.66
CA GLY A 177 -7.09 28.42 7.61
C GLY A 177 -7.62 28.67 6.20
N SER A 178 -8.92 28.48 5.99
CA SER A 178 -9.49 28.66 4.65
C SER A 178 -9.70 30.14 4.30
N ALA A 179 -10.04 30.99 5.27
CA ALA A 179 -10.12 32.43 5.07
C ALA A 179 -8.73 33.00 4.73
N ALA A 180 -7.67 32.54 5.41
CA ALA A 180 -6.30 32.98 5.14
C ALA A 180 -5.83 32.60 3.73
N SER A 181 -6.09 31.36 3.29
CA SER A 181 -5.76 30.93 1.93
C SER A 181 -6.61 31.62 0.86
N ALA A 182 -7.90 31.85 1.12
CA ALA A 182 -8.78 32.60 0.23
C ALA A 182 -8.34 34.07 0.10
N TRP A 183 -7.99 34.72 1.21
CA TRP A 183 -7.43 36.06 1.22
C TRP A 183 -6.12 36.12 0.44
N CYS A 184 -5.23 35.15 0.63
CA CYS A 184 -3.98 35.06 -0.13
C CYS A 184 -4.23 34.94 -1.64
N ALA A 185 -5.16 34.07 -2.05
CA ALA A 185 -5.54 33.94 -3.46
C ALA A 185 -6.14 35.25 -4.02
N HIS A 186 -6.98 35.94 -3.23
CA HIS A 186 -7.55 37.23 -3.60
C HIS A 186 -6.47 38.29 -3.88
N GLN A 187 -5.38 38.27 -3.12
CA GLN A 187 -4.21 39.14 -3.32
C GLN A 187 -3.27 38.67 -4.46
N GLY A 188 -3.70 37.70 -5.27
CA GLY A 188 -2.90 37.16 -6.37
C GLY A 188 -1.83 36.16 -5.94
N GLY A 189 -1.90 35.64 -4.71
CA GLY A 189 -0.94 34.67 -4.21
C GLY A 189 -1.03 33.31 -4.90
N ASP A 190 0.09 32.60 -4.98
CA ASP A 190 0.16 31.28 -5.59
C ASP A 190 -0.26 30.13 -4.63
N LEU A 191 -0.11 28.88 -5.06
CA LEU A 191 -0.51 27.72 -4.24
C LEU A 191 0.33 27.60 -2.97
N LEU A 192 1.63 27.88 -3.06
CA LEU A 192 2.54 27.77 -1.94
C LEU A 192 2.24 28.85 -0.89
N GLN A 193 2.04 30.09 -1.33
CA GLN A 193 1.68 31.20 -0.45
C GLN A 193 0.33 30.96 0.23
N ALA A 194 -0.68 30.45 -0.49
CA ALA A 194 -1.96 30.08 0.10
C ALA A 194 -1.82 28.94 1.13
N ALA A 195 -0.97 27.95 0.87
CA ALA A 195 -0.66 26.88 1.82
C ALA A 195 0.06 27.42 3.07
N GLN A 196 1.02 28.32 2.91
CA GLN A 196 1.72 28.98 4.01
C GLN A 196 0.76 29.79 4.88
N ALA A 197 -0.09 30.62 4.28
CA ALA A 197 -1.09 31.42 4.99
C ALA A 197 -2.07 30.53 5.78
N SER A 198 -2.59 29.46 5.16
CA SER A 198 -3.46 28.49 5.82
C SER A 198 -2.76 27.75 6.97
N ALA A 199 -1.51 27.31 6.74
CA ALA A 199 -0.73 26.58 7.74
C ALA A 199 -0.41 27.45 8.96
N PHE A 200 -0.05 28.72 8.73
CA PHE A 200 0.19 29.68 9.80
C PHE A 200 -1.07 29.98 10.61
N ALA A 201 -2.19 30.27 9.96
CA ALA A 201 -3.48 30.52 10.63
C ALA A 201 -3.95 29.29 11.44
N SER A 202 -3.74 28.10 10.91
CA SER A 202 -4.06 26.83 11.59
C SER A 202 -3.15 26.58 12.80
N ALA A 203 -1.84 26.84 12.68
CA ALA A 203 -0.89 26.72 13.77
C ALA A 203 -1.24 27.68 14.92
N LEU A 204 -1.56 28.93 14.60
CA LEU A 204 -1.95 29.94 15.58
C LEU A 204 -3.24 29.53 16.30
N SER A 205 -4.26 29.12 15.55
CA SER A 205 -5.54 28.65 16.11
C SER A 205 -5.37 27.41 17.00
N GLY A 206 -4.53 26.47 16.57
CA GLY A 206 -4.19 25.27 17.34
C GLY A 206 -3.42 25.59 18.62
N LEU A 207 -2.45 26.51 18.57
CA LEU A 207 -1.73 26.96 19.75
C LEU A 207 -2.68 27.62 20.76
N SER A 208 -3.58 28.50 20.30
CA SER A 208 -4.61 29.10 21.16
C SER A 208 -5.53 28.05 21.78
N CYS A 209 -5.93 27.03 21.00
CA CYS A 209 -6.72 25.88 21.48
C CYS A 209 -5.97 25.09 22.57
N ILE A 210 -4.68 24.80 22.36
CA ILE A 210 -3.82 24.13 23.34
C ILE A 210 -3.73 24.93 24.63
N LEU A 211 -3.49 26.24 24.55
CA LEU A 211 -3.40 27.11 25.72
C LEU A 211 -4.73 27.14 26.49
N TYR A 212 -5.85 27.26 25.78
CA TYR A 212 -7.20 27.24 26.37
C TYR A 212 -7.46 25.94 27.14
N PHE A 213 -7.27 24.78 26.49
CA PHE A 213 -7.53 23.49 27.13
C PHE A 213 -6.52 23.16 28.22
N ARG A 214 -5.24 23.54 28.06
CA ARG A 214 -4.23 23.39 29.11
C ARG A 214 -4.61 24.16 30.37
N ALA A 215 -5.03 25.42 30.24
CA ALA A 215 -5.49 26.23 31.38
C ALA A 215 -6.71 25.59 32.05
N ARG A 216 -7.66 25.08 31.25
CA ARG A 216 -8.85 24.37 31.74
C ARG A 216 -8.51 23.09 32.50
N PHE A 217 -7.62 22.25 31.96
CA PHE A 217 -7.17 21.01 32.59
C PHE A 217 -6.36 21.27 33.87
N ALA A 218 -5.53 22.30 33.89
CA ALA A 218 -4.77 22.70 35.07
C ALA A 218 -5.69 23.06 36.25
N ARG A 219 -6.79 23.80 36.00
CA ARG A 219 -7.80 24.13 37.01
C ARG A 219 -8.52 22.90 37.59
N GLN A 220 -8.48 21.78 36.88
CA GLN A 220 -9.07 20.51 37.32
C GLN A 220 -8.03 19.55 37.93
N GLY A 221 -6.79 20.01 38.15
CA GLY A 221 -5.71 19.19 38.69
C GLY A 221 -5.17 18.13 37.72
N VAL A 222 -5.50 18.22 36.43
CA VAL A 222 -5.00 17.29 35.40
C VAL A 222 -3.61 17.77 34.96
N ARG A 223 -2.57 17.01 35.32
CA ARG A 223 -1.18 17.29 34.93
C ARG A 223 -0.77 16.44 33.73
N LEU A 224 -0.09 17.06 32.76
CA LEU A 224 0.56 16.34 31.66
C LEU A 224 1.81 15.63 32.21
N LEU A 225 1.89 14.33 32.01
CA LEU A 225 3.02 13.47 32.31
C LEU A 225 3.88 13.23 31.06
N LEU A 226 5.20 13.13 31.20
CA LEU A 226 6.05 12.57 30.14
C LEU A 226 5.96 11.04 30.21
N LEU A 227 5.65 10.39 29.09
CA LEU A 227 5.50 8.94 29.02
C LEU A 227 6.70 8.26 28.34
N PRO A 228 7.10 7.07 28.81
CA PRO A 228 8.15 6.28 28.16
C PRO A 228 7.81 5.91 26.71
N ARG A 229 8.84 5.75 25.87
CA ARG A 229 8.71 5.40 24.44
C ARG A 229 7.90 4.11 24.20
N LEU A 230 8.07 3.09 25.05
CA LEU A 230 7.39 1.80 24.91
C LEU A 230 5.86 1.91 25.02
N VAL A 231 5.37 2.76 25.92
CA VAL A 231 3.94 3.01 26.10
C VAL A 231 3.34 3.65 24.85
N ARG A 232 4.06 4.60 24.23
CA ARG A 232 3.62 5.24 22.98
C ARG A 232 3.47 4.22 21.84
N MET A 233 4.42 3.30 21.69
CA MET A 233 4.37 2.27 20.64
C MET A 233 3.22 1.28 20.85
N ALA A 234 2.94 0.90 22.10
CA ALA A 234 1.80 0.04 22.42
C ALA A 234 0.47 0.69 22.00
N VAL A 235 0.35 2.00 22.17
CA VAL A 235 -0.86 2.75 21.81
C VAL A 235 -1.05 2.83 20.30
N VAL A 236 0.03 3.06 19.55
CA VAL A 236 -0.02 2.99 18.07
C VAL A 236 -0.50 1.61 17.62
N LYS A 237 0.02 0.53 18.22
CA LYS A 237 -0.41 -0.84 17.91
C LYS A 237 -1.91 -1.05 18.17
N LEU A 238 -2.42 -0.54 19.28
CA LEU A 238 -3.85 -0.63 19.62
C LEU A 238 -4.73 0.24 18.71
N ALA A 239 -4.24 1.40 18.29
CA ALA A 239 -4.95 2.32 17.40
C ALA A 239 -4.89 1.89 15.92
N ALA A 240 -3.97 1.00 15.53
CA ALA A 240 -3.70 0.63 14.14
C ALA A 240 -4.94 0.15 13.38
N GLY A 241 -5.81 -0.65 14.00
CA GLY A 241 -7.05 -1.12 13.36
C GLY A 241 -8.00 0.03 13.01
N LEU A 242 -8.11 1.04 13.89
CA LEU A 242 -8.95 2.21 13.65
C LEU A 242 -8.32 3.18 12.64
N MET A 243 -6.99 3.35 12.69
CA MET A 243 -6.24 4.10 11.68
C MET A 243 -6.44 3.50 10.29
N LEU A 244 -6.34 2.17 10.16
CA LEU A 244 -6.51 1.47 8.90
C LEU A 244 -7.95 1.57 8.38
N LYS A 245 -8.95 1.41 9.26
CA LYS A 245 -10.36 1.63 8.91
C LYS A 245 -10.59 3.04 8.35
N LEU A 246 -10.10 4.06 9.05
CA LEU A 246 -10.25 5.44 8.61
C LEU A 246 -9.45 5.71 7.33
N LEU A 247 -8.31 5.03 7.13
CA LEU A 247 -7.51 5.18 5.92
C LEU A 247 -8.28 4.68 4.71
N PHE A 248 -8.89 3.49 4.80
CA PHE A 248 -9.73 2.97 3.72
C PHE A 248 -10.94 3.85 3.45
N GLU A 249 -11.59 4.35 4.49
CA GLU A 249 -12.73 5.25 4.33
C GLU A 249 -12.29 6.57 3.67
N THR A 250 -11.17 7.15 4.09
CA THR A 250 -10.63 8.38 3.50
C THR A 250 -10.16 8.16 2.06
N ILE A 251 -9.51 7.03 1.76
CA ILE A 251 -9.14 6.67 0.38
C ILE A 251 -10.40 6.51 -0.45
N ARG A 252 -11.42 5.80 0.01
CA ARG A 252 -12.71 5.70 -0.70
C ARG A 252 -13.31 7.09 -0.97
N GLN A 253 -13.15 8.00 -0.02
CA GLN A 253 -13.67 9.36 -0.07
C GLN A 253 -12.86 10.33 -0.95
N GLN A 254 -11.55 10.16 -1.06
CA GLN A 254 -10.62 11.11 -1.71
C GLN A 254 -9.93 10.52 -2.95
N SER A 255 -10.05 9.21 -3.20
CA SER A 255 -9.40 8.49 -4.31
C SER A 255 -9.74 9.08 -5.67
N LEU A 256 -10.98 9.48 -5.89
CA LEU A 256 -11.35 10.18 -7.13
C LEU A 256 -10.52 11.44 -7.33
N ARG A 257 -10.17 12.19 -6.27
CA ARG A 257 -9.34 13.39 -6.40
C ARG A 257 -7.85 13.10 -6.59
N LEU A 258 -7.39 11.93 -6.19
CA LEU A 258 -6.00 11.51 -6.43
C LEU A 258 -5.81 10.85 -7.79
N ILE A 259 -6.78 10.05 -8.23
CA ILE A 259 -6.70 9.23 -9.43
C ILE A 259 -7.21 9.98 -10.65
N ALA A 260 -8.26 10.80 -10.51
CA ALA A 260 -8.85 11.48 -11.66
C ALA A 260 -7.87 12.37 -12.43
N PRO A 261 -6.87 13.07 -11.83
CA PRO A 261 -5.86 13.79 -12.61
C PRO A 261 -5.11 12.92 -13.63
N GLN A 262 -4.98 11.61 -13.39
CA GLN A 262 -4.33 10.67 -14.32
C GLN A 262 -5.25 10.22 -15.46
N VAL A 263 -6.57 10.32 -15.29
CA VAL A 263 -7.57 9.78 -16.23
C VAL A 263 -8.31 10.90 -16.97
N VAL A 264 -8.43 12.06 -16.33
CA VAL A 264 -9.20 13.20 -16.81
C VAL A 264 -8.36 14.46 -16.62
N ALA A 265 -8.44 15.39 -17.57
CA ALA A 265 -7.78 16.69 -17.46
C ALA A 265 -8.09 17.35 -16.11
N VAL A 266 -7.07 17.90 -15.45
CA VAL A 266 -7.13 18.51 -14.10
C VAL A 266 -8.27 19.52 -13.98
N ALA A 267 -8.62 20.25 -15.04
CA ALA A 267 -9.76 21.17 -15.06
C ALA A 267 -11.12 20.51 -14.77
N SER A 268 -11.31 19.24 -15.12
CA SER A 268 -12.55 18.48 -14.86
C SER A 268 -12.74 18.16 -13.38
N MET A 269 -11.67 18.27 -12.58
CA MET A 269 -11.72 18.11 -11.13
C MET A 269 -12.61 19.13 -10.45
N ALA A 270 -12.73 20.35 -11.00
CA ALA A 270 -13.59 21.38 -10.46
C ALA A 270 -15.06 20.92 -10.44
N ARG A 271 -15.53 20.27 -11.52
CA ARG A 271 -16.89 19.71 -11.62
C ARG A 271 -17.10 18.52 -10.69
N LEU A 272 -16.13 17.61 -10.59
CA LEU A 272 -16.19 16.48 -9.65
C LEU A 272 -16.19 16.96 -8.19
N SER A 273 -15.50 18.06 -7.89
CA SER A 273 -15.44 18.62 -6.54
C SER A 273 -16.82 19.05 -6.04
N VAL A 274 -17.66 19.62 -6.91
CA VAL A 274 -19.03 20.04 -6.59
C VAL A 274 -19.89 18.88 -6.10
N HIS A 275 -19.95 17.78 -6.85
CA HIS A 275 -20.69 16.60 -6.43
C HIS A 275 -20.16 16.05 -5.11
N ARG A 276 -18.83 16.11 -4.91
CA ARG A 276 -18.22 15.64 -3.69
C ARG A 276 -18.53 16.51 -2.47
N THR A 277 -18.63 17.82 -2.64
CA THR A 277 -19.06 18.77 -1.60
C THR A 277 -20.44 18.40 -1.07
N LEU A 278 -21.41 18.07 -1.94
CA LEU A 278 -22.74 17.65 -1.51
C LEU A 278 -22.72 16.35 -0.69
N VAL A 279 -21.99 15.34 -1.17
CA VAL A 279 -21.85 14.08 -0.42
C VAL A 279 -21.12 14.32 0.91
N GLY A 280 -20.10 15.18 0.93
CA GLY A 280 -19.39 15.57 2.15
C GLY A 280 -20.31 16.25 3.17
N ALA A 281 -21.16 17.17 2.72
CA ALA A 281 -22.15 17.84 3.57
C ALA A 281 -23.13 16.83 4.19
N MET A 282 -23.63 15.87 3.40
CA MET A 282 -24.49 14.79 3.92
C MET A 282 -23.76 13.92 4.96
N GLN A 283 -22.51 13.55 4.71
CA GLN A 283 -21.69 12.77 5.65
C GLN A 283 -21.47 13.55 6.95
N GLN A 284 -21.27 14.86 6.88
CA GLN A 284 -21.12 15.72 8.06
C GLN A 284 -22.43 15.89 8.83
N ALA A 285 -23.57 16.02 8.14
CA ALA A 285 -24.89 16.08 8.76
C ALA A 285 -25.18 14.83 9.62
N PHE A 286 -24.74 13.65 9.19
CA PHE A 286 -24.81 12.45 10.02
C PHE A 286 -23.92 12.57 11.28
N GLY A 287 -22.73 13.14 11.12
CA GLY A 287 -21.78 13.41 12.20
C GLY A 287 -22.34 14.28 13.33
N VAL A 288 -23.20 15.26 13.00
CA VAL A 288 -23.86 16.17 13.96
C VAL A 288 -24.63 15.43 15.03
N ILE A 289 -25.27 14.33 14.66
CA ILE A 289 -26.12 13.55 15.57
C ILE A 289 -25.29 12.47 16.25
N SER A 290 -24.40 11.81 15.51
CA SER A 290 -23.63 10.71 16.04
C SER A 290 -22.60 11.15 17.09
N ALA A 291 -22.00 12.32 16.92
CA ALA A 291 -20.92 12.78 17.80
C ALA A 291 -21.38 13.03 19.26
N PRO A 292 -22.51 13.72 19.52
CA PRO A 292 -23.04 13.85 20.88
C PRO A 292 -23.48 12.53 21.52
N LEU A 293 -23.87 11.53 20.71
CA LEU A 293 -24.33 10.22 21.20
C LEU A 293 -23.19 9.23 21.49
N LEU A 294 -22.01 9.43 20.88
CA LEU A 294 -20.87 8.53 21.03
C LEU A 294 -20.46 8.26 22.49
N PRO A 295 -20.37 9.27 23.38
CA PRO A 295 -20.05 9.03 24.78
C PRO A 295 -21.06 8.12 25.49
N GLU A 296 -22.35 8.27 25.18
CA GLU A 296 -23.40 7.47 25.80
C GLU A 296 -23.35 6.02 25.30
N TYR A 297 -23.11 5.80 24.00
CA TYR A 297 -22.90 4.44 23.47
C TYR A 297 -21.73 3.73 24.15
N VAL A 298 -20.59 4.40 24.30
CA VAL A 298 -19.39 3.80 24.88
C VAL A 298 -19.57 3.54 26.38
N ARG A 299 -20.24 4.43 27.12
CA ARG A 299 -20.57 4.21 28.54
C ARG A 299 -21.53 3.05 28.73
N ALA A 300 -22.54 2.95 27.85
CA ALA A 300 -23.52 1.88 27.89
C ALA A 300 -22.90 0.51 27.59
N GLN A 301 -21.90 0.42 26.70
CA GLN A 301 -21.16 -0.81 26.42
C GLN A 301 -20.21 -1.25 27.56
N GLY A 302 -19.82 -0.33 28.45
CA GLY A 302 -18.95 -0.63 29.58
C GLY A 302 -19.63 -1.40 30.72
N LYS A 303 -20.96 -1.51 30.68
CA LYS A 303 -21.79 -2.34 31.55
C LYS A 303 -22.25 -3.50 30.68
N GLU A 304 -22.09 -4.74 31.13
CA GLU A 304 -22.24 -5.95 30.30
C GLU A 304 -23.53 -5.96 29.42
N ALA A 305 -23.38 -6.48 28.19
CA ALA A 305 -24.38 -6.54 27.12
C ALA A 305 -24.83 -5.19 26.51
N PHE A 306 -25.27 -5.24 25.24
CA PHE A 306 -25.79 -4.09 24.51
C PHE A 306 -27.06 -3.59 25.19
N SER A 307 -26.97 -2.48 25.92
CA SER A 307 -28.11 -1.99 26.71
C SER A 307 -29.30 -1.60 25.85
N GLU A 308 -30.52 -1.73 26.40
CA GLU A 308 -31.74 -1.24 25.75
C GLU A 308 -31.67 0.26 25.42
N GLU A 309 -30.95 1.03 26.25
CA GLU A 309 -30.67 2.44 26.03
C GLU A 309 -29.82 2.66 24.76
N SER A 310 -28.77 1.85 24.55
CA SER A 310 -27.98 1.89 23.31
C SER A 310 -28.84 1.60 22.08
N ALA A 311 -29.73 0.61 22.18
CA ALA A 311 -30.67 0.28 21.11
C ALA A 311 -31.63 1.45 20.83
N ARG A 312 -32.13 2.12 21.88
CA ARG A 312 -33.02 3.27 21.76
C ARG A 312 -32.33 4.45 21.09
N LEU A 313 -31.10 4.78 21.49
CA LEU A 313 -30.30 5.84 20.87
C LEU A 313 -29.99 5.52 19.40
N MET A 314 -29.65 4.27 19.09
CA MET A 314 -29.39 3.86 17.71
C MET A 314 -30.65 3.93 16.84
N ARG A 315 -31.81 3.54 17.36
CA ARG A 315 -33.11 3.72 16.68
C ARG A 315 -33.42 5.20 16.43
N LEU A 316 -33.17 6.07 17.42
CA LEU A 316 -33.37 7.51 17.27
C LEU A 316 -32.46 8.10 16.17
N GLN A 317 -31.18 7.72 16.18
CA GLN A 317 -30.22 8.13 15.17
C GLN A 317 -30.64 7.69 13.76
N TRP A 318 -31.11 6.45 13.60
CA TRP A 318 -31.62 5.94 12.33
C TRP A 318 -32.90 6.64 11.87
N ARG A 319 -33.83 6.95 12.77
CA ARG A 319 -35.04 7.73 12.46
C ARG A 319 -34.69 9.13 11.97
N PHE A 320 -33.72 9.80 12.62
CA PHE A 320 -33.26 11.10 12.15
C PHE A 320 -32.56 10.99 10.79
N PHE A 321 -31.70 10.00 10.60
CA PHE A 321 -31.01 9.79 9.33
C PHE A 321 -32.01 9.57 8.18
N THR A 322 -32.97 8.69 8.37
CA THR A 322 -33.99 8.36 7.36
C THR A 322 -35.04 9.46 7.17
N GLY A 323 -35.41 10.18 8.23
CA GLY A 323 -36.44 11.22 8.18
C GLY A 323 -35.94 12.62 7.80
N VAL A 324 -34.67 12.93 8.07
CA VAL A 324 -34.12 14.30 7.87
C VAL A 324 -32.93 14.29 6.92
N VAL A 325 -31.89 13.48 7.20
CA VAL A 325 -30.63 13.53 6.43
C VAL A 325 -30.83 13.00 5.01
N LEU A 326 -31.54 11.88 4.84
CA LEU A 326 -31.76 11.26 3.54
C LEU A 326 -32.66 12.14 2.64
N PRO A 327 -33.84 12.63 3.08
CA PRO A 327 -34.65 13.54 2.27
C PRO A 327 -33.95 14.87 2.00
N GLY A 328 -33.26 15.44 2.99
CA GLY A 328 -32.47 16.66 2.81
C GLY A 328 -31.33 16.48 1.80
N GLY A 329 -30.69 15.30 1.81
CA GLY A 329 -29.69 14.92 0.82
C GLY A 329 -30.25 14.75 -0.59
N LEU A 330 -31.41 14.11 -0.74
CA LEU A 330 -32.11 14.01 -2.02
C LEU A 330 -32.51 15.38 -2.55
N LEU A 331 -33.03 16.26 -1.68
CA LEU A 331 -33.37 17.63 -2.04
C LEU A 331 -32.14 18.40 -2.51
N LEU A 332 -31.02 18.32 -1.77
CA LEU A 332 -29.74 18.91 -2.16
C LEU A 332 -29.20 18.33 -3.46
N PHE A 333 -29.42 17.04 -3.74
CA PHE A 333 -29.01 16.42 -5.00
C PHE A 333 -29.80 16.97 -6.19
N VAL A 334 -31.11 17.17 -6.03
CA VAL A 334 -32.00 17.75 -7.06
C VAL A 334 -31.73 19.25 -7.26
N LEU A 335 -31.58 20.01 -6.17
CA LEU A 335 -31.39 21.46 -6.23
C LEU A 335 -29.94 21.89 -6.45
N GLY A 336 -28.98 21.03 -6.13
CA GLY A 336 -27.54 21.32 -6.16
C GLY A 336 -27.05 21.88 -7.49
N PRO A 337 -27.39 21.28 -8.65
CA PRO A 337 -27.00 21.83 -9.95
C PRO A 337 -27.53 23.25 -10.20
N ARG A 338 -28.76 23.56 -9.76
CA ARG A 338 -29.37 24.89 -9.91
C ARG A 338 -28.72 25.91 -8.99
N LEU A 339 -28.47 25.54 -7.73
CA LEU A 339 -27.73 26.35 -6.77
C LEU A 339 -26.34 26.72 -7.32
N PHE A 340 -25.64 25.74 -7.90
CA PHE A 340 -24.34 25.99 -8.53
C PHE A 340 -24.44 26.86 -9.78
N ALA A 341 -25.47 26.70 -10.61
CA ALA A 341 -25.67 27.56 -11.76
C ALA A 341 -25.88 29.03 -11.34
N VAL A 342 -26.69 29.28 -10.32
CA VAL A 342 -26.91 30.63 -9.77
C VAL A 342 -25.62 31.21 -9.19
N LEU A 343 -24.86 30.41 -8.45
CA LEU A 343 -23.58 30.84 -7.90
C LEU A 343 -22.51 31.07 -8.96
N ALA A 344 -22.53 30.31 -10.06
CA ALA A 344 -21.64 30.50 -11.20
C ALA A 344 -22.04 31.70 -12.07
N MET A 345 -23.32 32.09 -12.05
CA MET A 345 -23.84 33.28 -12.75
C MET A 345 -23.54 34.60 -12.02
N LEU A 346 -23.01 34.55 -10.79
CA LEU A 346 -22.51 35.78 -10.14
C LEU A 346 -21.42 36.41 -11.03
N PRO A 347 -21.52 37.71 -11.38
CA PRO A 347 -20.78 38.28 -12.50
C PRO A 347 -19.27 38.26 -12.23
N GLY A 348 -18.51 37.50 -13.03
CA GLY A 348 -17.04 37.51 -13.02
C GLY A 348 -16.34 36.15 -13.13
N ALA A 349 -17.00 35.04 -12.80
CA ALA A 349 -16.28 33.77 -12.58
C ALA A 349 -16.08 32.87 -13.82
N PHE A 350 -16.85 33.00 -14.89
CA PHE A 350 -16.78 32.06 -16.03
C PHE A 350 -16.69 32.69 -17.42
N VAL A 351 -16.82 34.01 -17.56
CA VAL A 351 -16.98 34.67 -18.88
C VAL A 351 -15.64 35.02 -19.57
N ARG A 352 -14.49 34.83 -18.91
CA ARG A 352 -13.16 35.19 -19.48
C ARG A 352 -12.24 34.03 -19.88
N GLN A 353 -12.68 32.77 -19.80
CA GLN A 353 -11.95 31.71 -20.52
C GLN A 353 -12.30 31.80 -22.00
N GLY A 354 -11.56 32.65 -22.71
CA GLY A 354 -11.62 32.80 -24.15
C GLY A 354 -11.39 31.45 -24.82
N ALA A 355 -12.49 30.79 -25.17
CA ALA A 355 -12.50 29.91 -26.32
C ALA A 355 -12.23 30.81 -27.53
N ALA A 356 -10.95 30.98 -27.88
CA ALA A 356 -10.61 31.34 -29.25
C ALA A 356 -11.35 30.33 -30.14
N PRO A 357 -12.14 30.78 -31.13
CA PRO A 357 -12.85 29.86 -31.99
C PRO A 357 -11.82 28.98 -32.68
N VAL A 358 -11.79 27.71 -32.29
CA VAL A 358 -11.01 26.68 -32.97
C VAL A 358 -11.59 26.62 -34.38
N ARG A 359 -10.92 27.28 -35.34
CA ARG A 359 -11.23 27.14 -36.76
C ARG A 359 -11.21 25.65 -37.07
N PRO A 360 -12.23 25.10 -37.75
CA PRO A 360 -12.23 23.70 -38.11
C PRO A 360 -11.00 23.45 -38.98
N ALA A 361 -10.07 22.63 -38.48
CA ALA A 361 -8.97 22.13 -39.27
C ALA A 361 -9.57 21.37 -40.45
N ARG A 362 -9.39 21.91 -41.67
CA ARG A 362 -9.61 21.18 -42.93
C ARG A 362 -8.78 19.89 -42.87
N ARG A 363 -9.42 18.77 -42.56
CA ARG A 363 -8.86 17.44 -42.82
C ARG A 363 -8.86 17.23 -44.32
N LEU A 364 -7.69 17.39 -44.94
CA LEU A 364 -7.32 16.65 -46.14
C LEU A 364 -7.04 15.21 -45.72
N VAL A 365 -8.03 14.35 -45.86
CA VAL A 365 -7.84 12.90 -45.93
C VAL A 365 -8.70 12.40 -47.09
N SER A 366 -8.06 12.14 -48.22
CA SER A 366 -8.60 11.33 -49.30
C SER A 366 -8.76 9.90 -48.79
N ALA A 367 -9.99 9.52 -48.48
CA ALA A 367 -10.34 8.14 -48.13
C ALA A 367 -10.68 7.36 -49.40
N ASP A 368 -9.92 6.30 -49.63
CA ASP A 368 -10.15 5.24 -50.60
C ASP A 368 -11.50 4.53 -50.33
N PRO A 369 -12.44 4.45 -51.31
CA PRO A 369 -13.75 3.86 -51.11
C PRO A 369 -13.75 2.32 -50.94
N GLY A 370 -12.61 1.64 -51.07
CA GLY A 370 -12.56 0.16 -51.14
C GLY A 370 -12.60 -0.61 -49.82
N LEU A 371 -12.37 0.02 -48.66
CA LEU A 371 -12.09 -0.72 -47.42
C LEU A 371 -13.32 -0.95 -46.51
N ALA A 372 -14.38 -0.17 -46.67
CA ALA A 372 -15.57 -0.24 -45.81
C ALA A 372 -16.48 -1.45 -46.10
N GLN A 373 -16.31 -2.13 -47.25
CA GLN A 373 -17.14 -3.27 -47.65
C GLN A 373 -16.60 -4.64 -47.22
N ARG A 374 -15.35 -4.72 -46.71
CA ARG A 374 -14.73 -6.00 -46.28
C ARG A 374 -14.88 -6.32 -44.80
N LEU A 375 -15.40 -5.41 -43.97
CA LEU A 375 -15.58 -5.64 -42.53
C LEU A 375 -17.01 -5.97 -42.10
N ALA A 376 -17.96 -6.10 -43.04
CA ALA A 376 -19.37 -6.37 -42.75
C ALA A 376 -19.81 -7.85 -42.89
N ARG A 377 -18.91 -8.79 -43.20
CA ARG A 377 -19.23 -10.23 -43.32
C ARG A 377 -18.35 -11.06 -42.40
N GLY A 378 -18.78 -11.20 -41.15
CA GLY A 378 -18.07 -12.00 -40.15
C GLY A 378 -18.74 -12.01 -38.78
N ARG A 379 -20.04 -12.27 -38.71
CA ARG A 379 -20.73 -12.60 -37.44
C ARG A 379 -21.53 -13.88 -37.63
N ALA A 380 -20.86 -15.01 -37.45
CA ALA A 380 -21.49 -16.30 -37.24
C ALA A 380 -21.58 -16.55 -35.73
N SER A 381 -22.82 -16.67 -35.24
CA SER A 381 -23.28 -17.61 -34.21
C SER A 381 -22.30 -18.01 -33.09
N CYS A 382 -22.45 -17.38 -31.92
CA CYS A 382 -22.03 -17.97 -30.65
C CYS A 382 -23.27 -18.33 -29.83
N CYS A 383 -23.43 -19.63 -29.58
CA CYS A 383 -24.47 -20.24 -28.78
C CYS A 383 -24.45 -19.74 -27.33
N VAL A 384 -25.64 -19.49 -26.80
CA VAL A 384 -25.93 -19.24 -25.38
C VAL A 384 -25.90 -20.58 -24.64
N PRO A 385 -25.18 -20.76 -23.52
CA PRO A 385 -25.36 -21.94 -22.69
C PRO A 385 -26.56 -21.73 -21.77
N GLN A 386 -27.55 -22.62 -21.91
CA GLN A 386 -28.68 -22.77 -21.00
C GLN A 386 -28.23 -23.05 -19.56
N ARG A 387 -28.93 -22.40 -18.62
CA ARG A 387 -28.90 -22.71 -17.19
C ARG A 387 -29.46 -24.11 -16.93
N CYS A 388 -28.60 -25.07 -16.58
CA CYS A 388 -29.02 -26.28 -15.90
C CYS A 388 -29.13 -26.02 -14.39
N ARG A 389 -30.36 -25.87 -13.91
CA ARG A 389 -30.71 -26.04 -12.49
C ARG A 389 -30.95 -27.52 -12.22
N GLY A 390 -30.34 -28.02 -11.14
CA GLY A 390 -30.84 -29.20 -10.43
C GLY A 390 -29.94 -30.43 -10.50
N ARG A 391 -29.13 -30.62 -9.45
CA ARG A 391 -28.97 -31.89 -8.72
C ARG A 391 -28.16 -31.62 -7.45
N ARG A 392 -28.77 -31.90 -6.30
CA ARG A 392 -28.10 -31.94 -4.99
C ARG A 392 -27.09 -33.08 -5.05
N ALA A 393 -25.80 -32.75 -5.03
CA ALA A 393 -24.76 -33.74 -4.85
C ALA A 393 -24.71 -34.15 -3.37
N LEU A 394 -24.92 -35.43 -3.14
CA LEU A 394 -24.65 -36.11 -1.87
C LEU A 394 -23.17 -35.88 -1.53
N VAL A 395 -22.91 -35.23 -0.39
CA VAL A 395 -21.56 -35.10 0.16
C VAL A 395 -21.23 -36.44 0.82
N LEU A 396 -20.49 -37.30 0.10
CA LEU A 396 -19.83 -38.45 0.70
C LEU A 396 -18.54 -37.99 1.40
N PRO A 397 -18.18 -38.57 2.55
CA PRO A 397 -16.95 -38.24 3.25
C PRO A 397 -15.76 -38.78 2.45
N VAL A 398 -14.91 -37.88 1.96
CA VAL A 398 -13.58 -38.22 1.42
C VAL A 398 -12.68 -38.57 2.59
N SER A 399 -12.72 -39.82 3.02
CA SER A 399 -11.71 -40.43 3.88
C SER A 399 -10.81 -41.32 3.01
N ALA A 400 -9.51 -41.28 3.31
CA ALA A 400 -8.38 -41.92 2.63
C ALA A 400 -7.82 -41.16 1.41
N THR A 401 -7.07 -40.09 1.69
CA THR A 401 -6.07 -39.55 0.77
C THR A 401 -4.98 -40.62 0.59
N PHE A 402 -5.04 -41.37 -0.51
CA PHE A 402 -3.92 -42.15 -1.01
C PHE A 402 -2.80 -41.15 -1.37
N ILE A 403 -1.86 -40.93 -0.44
CA ILE A 403 -0.63 -40.19 -0.73
C ILE A 403 0.26 -41.15 -1.49
N TRP A 404 0.11 -41.19 -2.81
CA TRP A 404 1.18 -41.69 -3.67
C TRP A 404 2.38 -40.77 -3.41
N SER A 405 3.45 -41.35 -2.88
CA SER A 405 4.77 -40.70 -2.85
C SER A 405 5.16 -40.44 -4.31
N MET A 406 4.92 -39.23 -4.80
CA MET A 406 5.32 -38.87 -6.15
C MET A 406 6.81 -38.56 -6.11
N ALA A 407 7.59 -39.30 -6.88
CA ALA A 407 8.98 -38.91 -7.11
C ALA A 407 9.01 -37.51 -7.73
N CYS A 408 10.07 -36.74 -7.46
CA CYS A 408 10.26 -35.44 -8.11
C CYS A 408 10.23 -35.63 -9.64
N GLN A 409 9.25 -35.08 -10.32
CA GLN A 409 9.07 -35.34 -11.75
C GLN A 409 10.10 -34.58 -12.61
N LEU A 410 10.44 -33.36 -12.21
CA LEU A 410 11.31 -32.48 -12.99
C LEU A 410 12.20 -31.60 -12.10
N LEU A 411 13.52 -31.70 -12.32
CA LEU A 411 14.51 -30.74 -11.85
C LEU A 411 14.88 -29.78 -12.99
N ILE A 412 14.97 -28.50 -12.69
CA ILE A 412 15.42 -27.44 -13.59
C ILE A 412 16.76 -26.92 -13.08
N SER A 413 17.70 -26.66 -13.98
CA SER A 413 18.97 -26.00 -13.64
C SER A 413 19.45 -25.11 -14.79
N GLY A 414 20.31 -24.14 -14.51
CA GLY A 414 20.94 -23.28 -15.53
C GLY A 414 22.45 -23.48 -15.56
N TRP A 415 23.06 -23.64 -16.75
CA TRP A 415 24.51 -23.87 -16.93
C TRP A 415 25.27 -22.65 -17.41
N PHE A 416 26.40 -22.34 -16.75
CA PHE A 416 27.39 -21.41 -17.28
C PHE A 416 28.80 -21.61 -16.68
N ALA A 417 29.68 -22.31 -17.41
CA ALA A 417 31.11 -22.39 -17.08
C ALA A 417 31.98 -21.69 -18.13
N ALA A 418 33.03 -21.03 -17.65
CA ALA A 418 34.05 -20.39 -18.47
C ALA A 418 35.43 -20.55 -17.83
N ALA A 419 36.46 -20.75 -18.63
CA ALA A 419 37.84 -20.85 -18.17
C ALA A 419 38.43 -19.49 -17.73
N LYS A 420 37.79 -18.38 -18.10
CA LYS A 420 38.27 -17.02 -17.76
C LYS A 420 37.87 -16.65 -16.32
N PRO A 421 38.73 -15.93 -15.58
CA PRO A 421 38.36 -15.32 -14.31
C PRO A 421 37.11 -14.45 -14.46
N ARG A 422 36.28 -14.42 -13.42
CA ARG A 422 35.06 -13.60 -13.39
C ARG A 422 35.40 -12.15 -13.07
N ASP A 423 34.67 -11.22 -13.67
CA ASP A 423 34.78 -9.76 -13.48
C ASP A 423 33.87 -9.22 -12.36
N TYR A 424 33.18 -10.11 -11.64
CA TYR A 424 32.27 -9.79 -10.55
C TYR A 424 32.64 -10.57 -9.28
N LEU A 425 32.12 -10.10 -8.14
CA LEU A 425 32.37 -10.73 -6.84
C LEU A 425 31.75 -12.13 -6.78
N THR A 426 32.60 -13.14 -6.58
CA THR A 426 32.22 -14.54 -6.36
C THR A 426 32.42 -14.92 -4.89
N TYR A 427 31.65 -15.91 -4.43
CA TYR A 427 31.68 -16.40 -3.04
C TYR A 427 31.86 -17.92 -2.99
N GLY A 428 32.57 -18.45 -1.99
CA GLY A 428 32.88 -19.88 -1.93
C GLY A 428 34.08 -20.26 -2.81
N ASP A 429 34.35 -21.55 -2.90
CA ASP A 429 35.51 -22.09 -3.62
C ASP A 429 35.37 -21.88 -5.14
N ASP A 430 36.49 -21.84 -5.87
CA ASP A 430 36.48 -21.76 -7.33
C ASP A 430 36.11 -23.11 -7.97
N GLU A 431 36.33 -24.24 -7.27
CA GLU A 431 35.95 -25.58 -7.70
C GLU A 431 34.47 -25.62 -8.09
N ILE A 432 33.57 -25.00 -7.31
CA ILE A 432 32.11 -25.07 -7.53
C ILE A 432 31.64 -24.48 -8.87
N ARG A 433 32.50 -23.71 -9.54
CA ARG A 433 32.23 -23.08 -10.85
C ARG A 433 32.98 -23.74 -11.99
N SER A 434 33.78 -24.76 -11.67
CA SER A 434 34.56 -25.54 -12.62
C SER A 434 33.76 -26.74 -13.10
N GLU A 435 34.15 -27.27 -14.26
CA GLU A 435 33.65 -28.56 -14.75
C GLU A 435 33.92 -29.70 -13.76
N GLY A 436 35.00 -29.62 -12.99
CA GLY A 436 35.37 -30.63 -11.99
C GLY A 436 34.37 -30.79 -10.84
N PHE A 437 33.53 -29.79 -10.60
CA PHE A 437 32.45 -29.89 -9.61
C PHE A 437 31.20 -30.61 -10.13
N ARG A 438 31.01 -30.67 -11.46
CA ARG A 438 29.82 -31.25 -12.07
C ARG A 438 29.52 -32.68 -11.61
N PRO A 439 30.52 -33.58 -11.49
CA PRO A 439 30.26 -34.93 -10.96
C PRO A 439 29.74 -34.93 -9.53
N LEU A 440 30.24 -34.04 -8.66
CA LEU A 440 29.78 -33.94 -7.28
C LEU A 440 28.33 -33.43 -7.21
N TRP A 441 27.99 -32.44 -8.03
CA TRP A 441 26.62 -31.94 -8.16
C TRP A 441 25.65 -33.04 -8.61
N TRP A 442 26.00 -33.80 -9.66
CA TRP A 442 25.17 -34.92 -10.12
C TRP A 442 25.01 -36.02 -9.08
N LYS A 443 26.10 -36.41 -8.37
CA LYS A 443 26.00 -37.36 -7.25
C LYS A 443 25.02 -36.88 -6.18
N SER A 444 25.03 -35.59 -5.85
CA SER A 444 24.07 -34.99 -4.91
C SER A 444 22.62 -35.09 -5.43
N VAL A 445 22.39 -34.70 -6.68
CA VAL A 445 21.05 -34.73 -7.32
C VAL A 445 20.50 -36.15 -7.38
N ASP A 446 21.27 -37.10 -7.90
CA ASP A 446 20.84 -38.49 -8.07
C ASP A 446 20.67 -39.22 -6.73
N SER A 447 21.41 -38.82 -5.69
CA SER A 447 21.34 -39.47 -4.37
C SER A 447 20.22 -38.93 -3.49
N PHE A 448 19.89 -37.63 -3.56
CA PHE A 448 19.00 -37.00 -2.58
C PHE A 448 17.72 -36.41 -3.20
N ILE A 449 17.74 -35.97 -4.46
CA ILE A 449 16.54 -35.46 -5.16
C ILE A 449 15.86 -36.56 -5.96
N LYS A 450 16.65 -37.41 -6.63
CA LYS A 450 16.17 -38.51 -7.48
C LYS A 450 15.09 -38.06 -8.49
N PRO A 451 15.34 -37.01 -9.31
CA PRO A 451 14.34 -36.55 -10.26
C PRO A 451 14.14 -37.55 -11.41
N ALA A 452 12.94 -37.63 -11.97
CA ALA A 452 12.68 -38.45 -13.16
C ALA A 452 13.31 -37.85 -14.43
N HIS A 453 13.27 -36.52 -14.55
CA HIS A 453 13.86 -35.77 -15.64
C HIS A 453 14.61 -34.54 -15.13
N VAL A 454 15.65 -34.13 -15.84
CA VAL A 454 16.39 -32.89 -15.57
C VAL A 454 16.40 -32.04 -16.84
N PHE A 455 16.00 -30.78 -16.71
CA PHE A 455 16.04 -29.80 -17.78
C PHE A 455 17.11 -28.74 -17.48
N VAL A 456 18.16 -28.71 -18.30
CA VAL A 456 19.29 -27.79 -18.17
C VAL A 456 19.18 -26.70 -19.22
N VAL A 457 19.16 -25.44 -18.79
CA VAL A 457 19.25 -24.29 -19.69
C VAL A 457 20.69 -23.78 -19.72
N ASP A 458 21.39 -24.05 -20.80
CA ASP A 458 22.75 -23.59 -21.03
C ASP A 458 22.75 -22.12 -21.48
N SER A 459 23.36 -21.24 -20.69
CA SER A 459 23.46 -19.80 -20.97
C SER A 459 24.58 -19.48 -21.96
N ALA A 460 24.63 -20.22 -23.08
CA ALA A 460 25.70 -20.15 -24.08
C ALA A 460 27.10 -20.28 -23.45
N ALA A 461 27.27 -21.27 -22.56
CA ALA A 461 28.54 -21.53 -21.90
C ALA A 461 29.62 -21.90 -22.92
N PRO A 462 30.82 -21.30 -22.86
CA PRO A 462 31.92 -21.68 -23.73
C PRO A 462 32.43 -23.10 -23.44
N VAL A 463 32.28 -23.59 -22.21
CA VAL A 463 32.58 -24.97 -21.84
C VAL A 463 31.28 -25.76 -21.79
N LYS A 464 31.16 -26.73 -22.71
CA LYS A 464 30.05 -27.69 -22.74
C LYS A 464 30.41 -28.90 -21.93
N VAL A 465 29.44 -29.40 -21.17
CA VAL A 465 29.64 -30.58 -20.32
C VAL A 465 28.70 -31.68 -20.76
N ASP A 466 29.22 -32.89 -20.88
CA ASP A 466 28.42 -34.07 -21.18
C ASP A 466 27.75 -34.59 -19.90
N ASP A 467 26.61 -33.98 -19.55
CA ASP A 467 25.86 -34.32 -18.35
C ASP A 467 25.46 -35.81 -18.29
N LYS A 468 25.24 -36.45 -19.44
CA LYS A 468 24.85 -37.87 -19.52
C LYS A 468 25.96 -38.81 -19.03
N ALA A 469 27.21 -38.35 -19.00
CA ALA A 469 28.32 -39.13 -18.46
C ALA A 469 28.26 -39.27 -16.93
N PHE A 470 27.53 -38.39 -16.23
CA PHE A 470 27.55 -38.30 -14.77
C PHE A 470 26.27 -38.78 -14.08
N THR A 471 25.18 -38.99 -14.83
CA THR A 471 23.88 -39.36 -14.28
C THR A 471 23.19 -40.44 -15.11
N ARG A 472 22.31 -41.20 -14.45
CA ARG A 472 21.35 -42.11 -15.12
C ARG A 472 20.00 -41.45 -15.38
N THR A 473 19.78 -40.26 -14.84
CA THR A 473 18.55 -39.49 -15.01
C THR A 473 18.45 -38.97 -16.45
N ASP A 474 17.23 -38.91 -17.01
CA ASP A 474 17.04 -38.35 -18.36
C ASP A 474 17.30 -36.84 -18.36
N VAL A 475 18.35 -36.42 -19.06
CA VAL A 475 18.76 -35.01 -19.16
C VAL A 475 18.42 -34.45 -20.53
N ARG A 476 17.73 -33.30 -20.51
CA ARG A 476 17.47 -32.48 -21.69
C ARG A 476 18.14 -31.13 -21.52
N THR A 477 18.94 -30.74 -22.51
CA THR A 477 19.66 -29.47 -22.50
C THR A 477 19.16 -28.58 -23.62
N VAL A 478 18.91 -27.32 -23.32
CA VAL A 478 18.60 -26.28 -24.30
C VAL A 478 19.61 -25.15 -24.13
N GLU A 479 20.28 -24.79 -25.22
CA GLU A 479 21.22 -23.68 -25.26
C GLU A 479 20.54 -22.38 -25.67
N LEU A 480 20.80 -21.32 -24.91
CA LEU A 480 20.46 -19.95 -25.28
C LEU A 480 21.39 -19.46 -26.40
N LEU A 481 20.86 -18.64 -27.32
CA LEU A 481 21.64 -18.11 -28.44
C LEU A 481 22.77 -17.18 -28.01
N ILE A 482 22.62 -16.56 -26.84
CA ILE A 482 23.59 -15.62 -26.27
C ILE A 482 23.66 -15.84 -24.76
N ASN A 483 24.81 -15.53 -24.16
CA ASN A 483 24.95 -15.51 -22.72
C ASN A 483 24.36 -14.23 -22.15
N PRO A 484 23.28 -14.28 -21.34
CA PRO A 484 22.68 -13.06 -20.81
C PRO A 484 23.53 -12.39 -19.71
N GLY A 485 24.58 -13.05 -19.21
CA GLY A 485 25.49 -12.53 -18.20
C GLY A 485 24.95 -12.57 -16.76
N HIS A 486 25.71 -11.98 -15.83
CA HIS A 486 25.35 -11.88 -14.41
C HIS A 486 24.36 -10.74 -14.15
N SER A 487 23.56 -10.80 -13.08
CA SER A 487 22.55 -9.77 -12.75
C SER A 487 23.12 -8.37 -12.65
N GLN A 488 24.36 -8.22 -12.17
CA GLN A 488 25.04 -6.92 -12.03
C GLN A 488 25.42 -6.29 -13.39
N ASN A 489 25.74 -7.13 -14.38
CA ASN A 489 26.38 -6.71 -15.62
C ASN A 489 25.56 -7.10 -16.87
N THR A 490 24.34 -7.61 -16.70
CA THR A 490 23.52 -8.08 -17.83
C THR A 490 23.15 -6.91 -18.76
N PRO A 491 23.40 -7.04 -20.08
CA PRO A 491 22.92 -6.07 -21.06
C PRO A 491 21.45 -6.31 -21.43
N HIS A 492 20.84 -7.39 -20.95
CA HIS A 492 19.48 -7.80 -21.27
C HIS A 492 18.51 -7.53 -20.12
N HIS A 493 17.24 -7.79 -20.37
CA HIS A 493 16.22 -7.65 -19.34
C HIS A 493 16.37 -8.72 -18.23
N TYR A 494 16.70 -9.96 -18.61
CA TYR A 494 16.93 -11.08 -17.70
C TYR A 494 18.40 -11.53 -17.76
N CYS A 495 19.01 -11.80 -16.61
CA CYS A 495 20.32 -12.42 -16.50
C CYS A 495 20.25 -13.93 -16.78
N GLY A 496 21.41 -14.62 -16.85
CA GLY A 496 21.47 -16.05 -17.18
C GLY A 496 20.63 -16.93 -16.25
N PHE A 497 20.71 -16.67 -14.93
CA PHE A 497 19.86 -17.32 -13.93
C PHE A 497 18.37 -17.17 -14.26
N MET A 498 17.90 -15.93 -14.42
CA MET A 498 16.47 -15.64 -14.57
C MET A 498 15.93 -16.16 -15.91
N ALA A 499 16.71 -16.04 -16.98
CA ALA A 499 16.36 -16.60 -18.29
C ALA A 499 16.23 -18.12 -18.23
N GLY A 500 17.20 -18.81 -17.61
CA GLY A 500 17.16 -20.26 -17.42
C GLY A 500 15.98 -20.70 -16.54
N PHE A 501 15.73 -19.99 -15.45
CA PHE A 501 14.63 -20.28 -14.55
C PHE A 501 13.25 -20.11 -15.24
N ILE A 502 13.03 -18.99 -15.93
CA ILE A 502 11.78 -18.74 -16.68
C ILE A 502 11.56 -19.80 -17.76
N MET A 503 12.60 -20.11 -18.54
CA MET A 503 12.49 -21.13 -19.60
C MET A 503 12.18 -22.51 -19.03
N GLY A 504 12.80 -22.88 -17.90
CA GLY A 504 12.49 -24.14 -17.22
C GLY A 504 11.07 -24.19 -16.66
N LEU A 505 10.55 -23.08 -16.13
CA LEU A 505 9.16 -22.99 -15.67
C LEU A 505 8.16 -23.15 -16.83
N GLU A 506 8.44 -22.54 -17.98
CA GLU A 506 7.64 -22.74 -19.20
C GLU A 506 7.69 -24.21 -19.63
N TYR A 507 8.88 -24.82 -19.66
CA TYR A 507 9.04 -26.24 -19.97
C TYR A 507 8.25 -27.14 -19.02
N ALA A 508 8.30 -26.87 -17.71
CA ALA A 508 7.51 -27.57 -16.69
C ALA A 508 6.00 -27.44 -16.97
N LEU A 509 5.56 -26.22 -17.29
CA LEU A 509 4.15 -25.94 -17.55
C LEU A 509 3.63 -26.70 -18.78
N TYR A 510 4.39 -26.75 -19.87
CA TYR A 510 4.04 -27.48 -21.10
C TYR A 510 4.17 -28.99 -20.94
N SER A 511 5.09 -29.46 -20.09
CA SER A 511 5.25 -30.89 -19.78
C SER A 511 4.17 -31.42 -18.84
N GLY A 512 3.40 -30.53 -18.21
CA GLY A 512 2.27 -30.91 -17.36
C GLY A 512 2.67 -31.51 -16.01
N VAL A 513 3.88 -31.26 -15.52
CA VAL A 513 4.36 -31.76 -14.21
C VAL A 513 3.60 -31.12 -13.06
N ASP A 514 3.42 -31.84 -11.96
CA ASP A 514 2.65 -31.36 -10.79
C ASP A 514 3.36 -30.24 -10.02
N TYR A 515 4.69 -30.35 -9.92
CA TYR A 515 5.57 -29.30 -9.44
C TYR A 515 6.96 -29.50 -10.05
N CYS A 516 7.79 -28.45 -10.01
CA CYS A 516 9.18 -28.52 -10.42
C CYS A 516 10.10 -27.95 -9.34
N ILE A 517 11.31 -28.47 -9.25
CA ILE A 517 12.39 -27.93 -8.41
C ILE A 517 13.39 -27.24 -9.33
N TYR A 518 13.75 -26.00 -9.02
CA TYR A 518 14.93 -25.36 -9.57
C TYR A 518 16.08 -25.49 -8.57
N LEU A 519 17.26 -25.88 -9.04
CA LEU A 519 18.48 -25.94 -8.24
C LEU A 519 19.66 -25.35 -9.04
N GLU A 520 20.32 -24.35 -8.46
CA GLU A 520 21.56 -23.81 -9.02
C GLU A 520 22.68 -24.86 -8.98
N GLN A 521 23.61 -24.75 -9.92
CA GLN A 521 24.64 -25.77 -10.14
C GLN A 521 25.76 -25.74 -9.13
N ASP A 522 25.88 -24.65 -8.38
CA ASP A 522 26.80 -24.46 -7.28
C ASP A 522 26.13 -24.74 -5.92
N ALA A 523 24.97 -25.41 -5.93
CA ALA A 523 24.24 -25.85 -4.75
C ALA A 523 24.26 -27.38 -4.59
N LEU A 524 24.51 -27.85 -3.37
CA LEU A 524 24.48 -29.27 -3.00
C LEU A 524 23.36 -29.53 -2.01
N THR A 525 22.76 -30.72 -2.10
CA THR A 525 21.67 -31.20 -1.25
C THR A 525 22.08 -32.42 -0.44
N PHE A 526 21.43 -32.66 0.69
CA PHE A 526 21.63 -33.82 1.56
C PHE A 526 20.32 -34.22 2.24
N GLY A 527 20.08 -35.53 2.35
CA GLY A 527 18.95 -36.14 3.06
C GLY A 527 17.96 -36.87 2.14
N ASP A 528 17.65 -38.12 2.45
CA ASP A 528 16.79 -38.99 1.63
C ASP A 528 15.30 -38.59 1.62
N ASP A 529 14.84 -37.85 2.63
CA ASP A 529 13.44 -37.46 2.81
C ASP A 529 13.15 -36.01 2.41
N LEU A 530 14.07 -35.39 1.66
CA LEU A 530 14.01 -33.99 1.25
C LEU A 530 12.74 -33.69 0.46
N ILE A 531 12.44 -34.50 -0.57
CA ILE A 531 11.27 -34.32 -1.44
C ILE A 531 9.96 -34.42 -0.67
N ARG A 532 9.84 -35.40 0.23
CA ARG A 532 8.64 -35.59 1.06
C ARG A 532 8.30 -34.33 1.87
N HIS A 533 9.31 -33.65 2.41
CA HIS A 533 9.10 -32.42 3.17
C HIS A 533 8.73 -31.23 2.28
N VAL A 534 9.31 -31.14 1.09
CA VAL A 534 8.92 -30.16 0.07
C VAL A 534 7.44 -30.31 -0.27
N GLU A 535 6.99 -31.52 -0.58
CA GLU A 535 5.59 -31.82 -0.92
C GLU A 535 4.62 -31.44 0.21
N GLN A 536 4.93 -31.83 1.45
CA GLN A 536 4.12 -31.46 2.63
C GLN A 536 3.99 -29.94 2.78
N ARG A 537 5.03 -29.19 2.40
CA ARG A 537 5.02 -27.73 2.45
C ARG A 537 4.24 -27.12 1.28
N LEU A 538 4.34 -27.69 0.08
CA LEU A 538 3.61 -27.26 -1.12
C LEU A 538 2.09 -27.32 -0.96
N VAL A 539 1.57 -28.27 -0.18
CA VAL A 539 0.14 -28.33 0.17
C VAL A 539 -0.36 -27.03 0.79
N LYS A 540 0.48 -26.39 1.62
CA LYS A 540 0.14 -25.14 2.31
C LYS A 540 0.49 -23.90 1.49
N THR A 541 1.53 -23.98 0.67
CA THR A 541 2.10 -22.81 0.01
C THR A 541 2.68 -23.20 -1.35
N PRO A 542 2.12 -22.73 -2.48
CA PRO A 542 2.42 -23.27 -3.80
C PRO A 542 3.77 -22.82 -4.39
N ILE A 543 4.45 -21.88 -3.73
CA ILE A 543 5.79 -21.41 -4.11
C ILE A 543 6.68 -21.46 -2.88
N LEU A 544 7.80 -22.15 -2.98
CA LEU A 544 8.81 -22.25 -1.93
C LEU A 544 10.14 -21.72 -2.46
N PHE A 545 10.83 -20.93 -1.67
CA PHE A 545 12.18 -20.46 -1.99
C PHE A 545 13.20 -20.98 -0.99
N GLY A 546 14.47 -20.95 -1.41
CA GLY A 546 15.62 -21.18 -0.56
C GLY A 546 15.76 -20.18 0.59
N GLY A 547 16.64 -20.50 1.54
CA GLY A 547 16.98 -19.73 2.73
C GLY A 547 16.21 -20.18 3.98
N GLN A 548 16.85 -20.14 5.15
CA GLN A 548 16.26 -20.62 6.41
C GLN A 548 15.94 -19.49 7.40
N ARG A 549 16.67 -18.37 7.34
CA ARG A 549 16.67 -17.28 8.33
C ARG A 549 17.00 -15.94 7.69
N GLY A 550 16.08 -15.37 6.92
CA GLY A 550 16.27 -13.99 6.51
C GLY A 550 15.09 -13.34 5.81
N ASP A 551 15.07 -12.00 5.94
CA ASP A 551 14.60 -10.99 4.96
C ASP A 551 14.16 -11.54 3.59
N LEU A 552 15.13 -12.15 2.93
CA LEU A 552 15.18 -12.31 1.49
C LEU A 552 15.12 -13.78 1.13
N VAL A 553 14.48 -14.05 0.00
CA VAL A 553 14.49 -15.37 -0.61
C VAL A 553 15.82 -15.60 -1.29
N GLU A 554 16.26 -16.86 -1.35
CA GLU A 554 17.42 -17.22 -2.15
C GLU A 554 17.00 -17.88 -3.46
N GLN A 555 17.74 -17.56 -4.53
CA GLN A 555 17.53 -18.12 -5.87
C GLN A 555 18.15 -19.52 -6.07
N SER A 556 19.01 -19.95 -5.13
CA SER A 556 19.77 -21.21 -5.18
C SER A 556 18.90 -22.46 -5.24
N MET A 557 17.72 -22.40 -4.65
CA MET A 557 16.71 -23.46 -4.71
C MET A 557 15.32 -22.85 -4.72
N MET A 558 14.46 -23.30 -5.63
CA MET A 558 13.09 -22.82 -5.73
C MET A 558 12.16 -23.99 -6.07
N VAL A 559 10.96 -24.03 -5.51
CA VAL A 559 9.97 -25.06 -5.81
C VAL A 559 8.64 -24.43 -6.14
N LEU A 560 8.08 -24.79 -7.27
CA LEU A 560 6.83 -24.23 -7.76
C LEU A 560 5.84 -25.34 -8.11
N ASP A 561 4.68 -25.29 -7.46
CA ASP A 561 3.51 -26.07 -7.82
C ASP A 561 2.93 -25.56 -9.14
N ARG A 562 2.48 -26.48 -10.00
CA ARG A 562 1.90 -26.18 -11.32
C ARG A 562 0.83 -25.09 -11.28
N ARG A 563 0.02 -25.06 -10.22
CA ARG A 563 -1.07 -24.08 -10.03
C ARG A 563 -0.57 -22.65 -9.92
N ALA A 564 0.68 -22.45 -9.48
CA ALA A 564 1.29 -21.13 -9.32
C ALA A 564 2.13 -20.67 -10.53
N ILE A 565 2.67 -21.59 -11.32
CA ILE A 565 3.63 -21.28 -12.40
C ILE A 565 3.09 -20.19 -13.36
N ARG A 566 1.87 -20.33 -13.89
CA ARG A 566 1.30 -19.35 -14.83
C ARG A 566 1.20 -17.94 -14.26
N VAL A 567 0.69 -17.84 -13.02
CA VAL A 567 0.50 -16.56 -12.36
C VAL A 567 1.85 -15.93 -12.02
N PHE A 568 2.81 -16.75 -11.59
CA PHE A 568 4.18 -16.33 -11.33
C PHE A 568 4.83 -15.76 -12.59
N LEU A 569 4.81 -16.49 -13.71
CA LEU A 569 5.38 -16.06 -14.99
C LEU A 569 4.71 -14.78 -15.51
N GLN A 570 3.38 -14.71 -15.49
CA GLN A 570 2.65 -13.50 -15.87
C GLN A 570 3.13 -12.26 -15.08
N ARG A 571 3.30 -12.40 -13.76
CA ARG A 571 3.75 -11.32 -12.90
C ARG A 571 5.23 -11.01 -13.11
N MET A 572 6.06 -12.03 -13.34
CA MET A 572 7.49 -11.86 -13.64
C MET A 572 7.69 -11.04 -14.92
N HIS A 573 6.94 -11.34 -15.98
CA HIS A 573 6.97 -10.59 -17.23
C HIS A 573 6.36 -9.18 -17.14
N ALA A 574 5.49 -8.92 -16.15
CA ALA A 574 4.96 -7.58 -15.90
C ALA A 574 5.98 -6.63 -15.25
N ILE A 575 7.09 -7.14 -14.71
CA ILE A 575 8.14 -6.32 -14.13
C ILE A 575 8.98 -5.72 -15.26
N SER A 576 8.79 -4.44 -15.56
CA SER A 576 9.47 -3.77 -16.69
C SER A 576 10.95 -3.46 -16.48
N ARG A 577 11.45 -3.57 -15.24
CA ARG A 577 12.85 -3.27 -14.88
C ARG A 577 13.74 -4.48 -15.10
N SER A 578 14.95 -4.30 -15.63
CA SER A 578 15.90 -5.40 -15.84
C SER A 578 16.49 -5.94 -14.53
N ASP A 579 17.14 -7.10 -14.58
CA ASP A 579 17.82 -7.70 -13.41
C ASP A 579 19.00 -6.86 -12.91
N LYS A 580 19.54 -5.98 -13.77
CA LYS A 580 20.53 -4.95 -13.40
C LYS A 580 19.94 -3.86 -12.50
N LEU A 581 18.65 -3.57 -12.64
CA LEU A 581 17.95 -2.53 -11.89
C LEU A 581 17.22 -3.06 -10.67
N VAL A 582 16.75 -4.31 -10.70
CA VAL A 582 16.07 -4.97 -9.57
C VAL A 582 16.61 -6.39 -9.47
N ALA A 583 17.17 -6.74 -8.30
CA ALA A 583 17.78 -8.04 -8.09
C ALA A 583 16.80 -9.21 -8.42
N PRO A 584 17.27 -10.30 -9.04
CA PRO A 584 16.47 -11.49 -9.35
C PRO A 584 15.65 -12.01 -8.16
N GLU A 585 16.25 -12.08 -6.97
CA GLU A 585 15.59 -12.55 -5.75
C GLU A 585 14.38 -11.68 -5.40
N LEU A 586 14.52 -10.36 -5.51
CA LEU A 586 13.44 -9.41 -5.24
C LEU A 586 12.32 -9.51 -6.30
N LYS A 587 12.68 -9.71 -7.57
CA LYS A 587 11.70 -9.96 -8.63
C LYS A 587 10.90 -11.24 -8.37
N CYS A 588 11.56 -12.31 -7.94
CA CYS A 588 10.90 -13.56 -7.55
C CYS A 588 9.91 -13.34 -6.41
N MET A 589 10.28 -12.59 -5.37
CA MET A 589 9.36 -12.24 -4.27
C MET A 589 8.15 -11.45 -4.75
N ILE A 590 8.37 -10.44 -5.61
CA ILE A 590 7.29 -9.63 -6.18
C ILE A 590 6.36 -10.51 -7.01
N ALA A 591 6.90 -11.33 -7.91
CA ALA A 591 6.14 -12.21 -8.79
C ALA A 591 5.35 -13.28 -8.02
N ALA A 592 5.91 -13.81 -6.93
CA ALA A 592 5.23 -14.77 -6.08
C ALA A 592 4.10 -14.18 -5.22
N SER A 593 4.09 -12.86 -5.03
CA SER A 593 3.10 -12.17 -4.22
C SER A 593 1.94 -11.59 -5.04
N SER A 594 0.80 -11.32 -4.41
CA SER A 594 -0.37 -10.71 -5.06
C SER A 594 -0.11 -9.28 -5.58
N LEU A 595 1.08 -8.74 -5.30
CA LEU A 595 1.53 -7.41 -5.64
C LEU A 595 2.15 -7.26 -7.01
N GLY A 596 2.18 -8.30 -7.86
CA GLY A 596 2.79 -8.20 -9.18
C GLY A 596 2.27 -7.07 -10.09
N ARG A 597 1.25 -6.29 -9.65
CA ARG A 597 0.74 -5.08 -10.31
C ARG A 597 1.09 -3.76 -9.61
N TRP A 598 1.74 -3.80 -8.46
CA TRP A 598 2.00 -2.60 -7.66
C TRP A 598 3.30 -1.93 -8.15
N PRO A 599 3.35 -0.59 -8.28
CA PRO A 599 4.47 0.15 -8.86
C PRO A 599 5.67 0.25 -7.90
N VAL A 600 5.91 -0.77 -7.08
CA VAL A 600 7.08 -0.85 -6.19
C VAL A 600 8.36 -1.11 -6.96
N GLY A 601 8.29 -1.73 -8.15
CA GLY A 601 9.46 -1.97 -9.01
C GLY A 601 10.30 -0.70 -9.25
N PRO A 602 9.71 0.42 -9.69
CA PRO A 602 10.39 1.71 -9.79
C PRO A 602 11.05 2.20 -8.49
N LEU A 603 10.40 2.03 -7.33
CA LEU A 603 10.90 2.50 -6.03
C LEU A 603 12.03 1.63 -5.48
N MET A 604 12.09 0.36 -5.90
CA MET A 604 13.14 -0.61 -5.55
C MET A 604 14.31 -0.61 -6.54
N SER A 605 14.21 0.17 -7.62
CA SER A 605 15.27 0.25 -8.64
C SER A 605 16.59 0.76 -8.04
N TYR A 606 17.71 0.21 -8.50
CA TYR A 606 19.06 0.71 -8.18
C TYR A 606 19.29 2.16 -8.64
N GLU A 607 18.45 2.70 -9.53
CA GLU A 607 18.43 4.12 -9.93
C GLU A 607 17.97 5.05 -8.80
N GLN A 608 17.20 4.54 -7.83
CA GLN A 608 16.69 5.34 -6.73
C GLN A 608 17.77 5.62 -5.68
N HIS A 609 17.64 6.73 -4.97
CA HIS A 609 18.51 7.05 -3.85
C HIS A 609 18.52 5.91 -2.82
N ARG A 610 19.71 5.55 -2.32
CA ARG A 610 19.97 4.36 -1.48
C ARG A 610 18.99 4.23 -0.30
N LEU A 611 18.62 5.34 0.34
CA LEU A 611 17.67 5.33 1.47
C LEU A 611 16.24 5.01 1.04
N VAL A 612 15.77 5.60 -0.07
CA VAL A 612 14.43 5.33 -0.62
C VAL A 612 14.35 3.88 -1.04
N ARG A 613 15.37 3.39 -1.76
CA ARG A 613 15.46 2.00 -2.19
C ARG A 613 15.40 1.03 -1.02
N ARG A 614 16.23 1.22 0.01
CA ARG A 614 16.23 0.35 1.21
C ARG A 614 14.91 0.36 1.96
N LEU A 615 14.24 1.51 2.04
CA LEU A 615 12.93 1.61 2.68
C LEU A 615 11.87 0.86 1.84
N ALA A 616 11.86 1.08 0.53
CA ALA A 616 10.96 0.41 -0.40
C ALA A 616 11.18 -1.10 -0.43
N GLU A 617 12.44 -1.56 -0.46
CA GLU A 617 12.83 -2.97 -0.33
C GLU A 617 12.27 -3.57 0.96
N LYS A 618 12.54 -2.96 2.13
CA LYS A 618 12.03 -3.45 3.42
C LYS A 618 10.50 -3.52 3.47
N MET A 619 9.82 -2.48 2.99
CA MET A 619 8.36 -2.44 2.94
C MET A 619 7.80 -3.50 1.99
N GLY A 620 8.39 -3.63 0.80
CA GLY A 620 7.94 -4.61 -0.18
C GLY A 620 8.20 -6.04 0.24
N VAL A 621 9.33 -6.31 0.88
CA VAL A 621 9.62 -7.61 1.49
C VAL A 621 8.61 -7.93 2.59
N ALA A 622 8.38 -7.01 3.52
CA ALA A 622 7.41 -7.20 4.60
C ALA A 622 5.99 -7.45 4.06
N PHE A 623 5.61 -6.74 3.00
CA PHE A 623 4.29 -6.86 2.39
C PHE A 623 4.16 -8.11 1.49
N ALA A 624 5.21 -8.49 0.76
CA ALA A 624 5.24 -9.74 0.00
C ALA A 624 5.09 -10.95 0.94
N ARG A 625 5.72 -10.90 2.11
CA ARG A 625 5.56 -11.93 3.16
C ARG A 625 4.16 -11.97 3.76
N SER A 626 3.58 -10.81 4.06
CA SER A 626 2.23 -10.76 4.64
C SER A 626 1.16 -11.30 3.69
N SER A 627 1.44 -11.36 2.38
CA SER A 627 0.55 -12.00 1.40
C SER A 627 0.38 -13.51 1.60
N GLY A 628 1.34 -14.17 2.25
CA GLY A 628 1.32 -15.62 2.49
C GLY A 628 1.33 -16.48 1.22
N GLN A 629 1.65 -15.91 0.05
CA GLN A 629 1.61 -16.62 -1.24
C GLN A 629 2.85 -17.46 -1.53
N TYR A 630 3.95 -17.21 -0.82
CA TYR A 630 5.16 -18.04 -0.87
C TYR A 630 5.67 -18.36 0.53
N GLY A 631 6.50 -19.38 0.62
CA GLY A 631 7.18 -19.80 1.83
C GLY A 631 8.64 -20.11 1.57
N HIS A 632 9.33 -20.57 2.60
CA HIS A 632 10.66 -21.15 2.46
C HIS A 632 10.57 -22.67 2.43
N VAL A 633 11.54 -23.31 1.76
CA VAL A 633 11.78 -24.74 1.89
C VAL A 633 12.03 -25.09 3.37
N PRO A 634 11.57 -26.26 3.84
CA PRO A 634 11.59 -26.58 5.27
C PRO A 634 12.99 -27.00 5.79
N PHE A 635 14.05 -26.82 5.00
CA PHE A 635 15.42 -27.24 5.30
C PHE A 635 16.44 -26.37 4.55
N GLY A 636 17.71 -26.54 4.91
CA GLY A 636 18.84 -25.97 4.20
C GLY A 636 19.25 -24.58 4.62
N TYR A 637 20.51 -24.27 4.34
CA TYR A 637 21.20 -23.05 4.75
C TYR A 637 21.35 -22.08 3.58
N GLY A 638 21.37 -22.60 2.35
CA GLY A 638 21.62 -21.76 1.19
C GLY A 638 22.97 -21.06 1.31
N ARG A 639 22.98 -19.73 1.37
CA ARG A 639 24.17 -18.90 1.57
C ARG A 639 24.45 -18.61 3.06
N GLU A 640 23.55 -18.97 3.97
CA GLU A 640 23.75 -18.78 5.41
C GLU A 640 24.89 -19.65 5.94
N ARG A 641 25.62 -19.11 6.92
CA ARG A 641 26.75 -19.75 7.58
C ARG A 641 26.70 -19.52 9.09
N PRO A 642 27.24 -20.44 9.92
CA PRO A 642 27.85 -21.72 9.53
C PRO A 642 26.80 -22.79 9.14
N ILE A 643 27.21 -23.75 8.29
CA ILE A 643 26.40 -24.93 7.95
C ILE A 643 26.53 -25.96 9.07
N ASP A 644 25.40 -26.47 9.57
CA ASP A 644 25.40 -27.60 10.51
C ASP A 644 25.13 -28.91 9.76
N PHE A 645 26.23 -29.55 9.35
CA PHE A 645 26.28 -30.83 8.64
C PHE A 645 25.74 -32.02 9.46
N LYS A 646 25.32 -31.83 10.72
CA LYS A 646 24.65 -32.85 11.52
C LYS A 646 23.14 -32.89 11.29
N GLN A 647 22.57 -31.89 10.61
CA GLN A 647 21.15 -31.92 10.29
C GLN A 647 20.83 -33.08 9.35
N PRO A 648 19.69 -33.76 9.54
CA PRO A 648 19.31 -34.90 8.72
C PRO A 648 19.05 -34.53 7.25
N ARG A 649 18.82 -33.24 7.00
CA ARG A 649 18.56 -32.71 5.68
C ARG A 649 19.02 -31.26 5.58
N PHE A 650 19.67 -30.93 4.48
CA PHE A 650 20.05 -29.55 4.20
C PHE A 650 20.36 -29.38 2.71
N TYR A 651 20.45 -28.13 2.30
CA TYR A 651 21.13 -27.75 1.08
C TYR A 651 21.97 -26.51 1.36
N PHE A 652 23.04 -26.30 0.60
CA PHE A 652 23.86 -25.10 0.70
C PHE A 652 24.40 -24.72 -0.67
N GLN A 653 24.71 -23.43 -0.85
CA GLN A 653 25.33 -22.85 -2.03
C GLN A 653 26.65 -22.19 -1.62
N HIS A 654 27.56 -21.97 -2.58
CA HIS A 654 28.83 -21.25 -2.35
C HIS A 654 29.71 -21.93 -1.30
N GLY A 655 29.80 -23.27 -1.36
CA GLY A 655 30.64 -24.06 -0.47
C GLY A 655 32.10 -23.59 -0.52
N THR A 656 32.71 -23.35 0.63
CA THR A 656 34.17 -23.20 0.76
C THR A 656 34.87 -24.55 0.59
N ALA A 657 36.18 -24.58 0.31
CA ALA A 657 36.96 -25.83 0.25
C ALA A 657 36.71 -26.75 1.46
N GLN A 658 36.67 -26.17 2.66
CA GLN A 658 36.42 -26.92 3.90
C GLN A 658 35.01 -27.51 3.94
N GLU A 659 33.99 -26.75 3.52
CA GLU A 659 32.60 -27.20 3.48
C GLU A 659 32.40 -28.30 2.42
N LEU A 660 33.06 -28.19 1.27
CA LEU A 660 33.07 -29.23 0.24
C LEU A 660 33.74 -30.51 0.74
N ALA A 661 34.87 -30.40 1.43
CA ALA A 661 35.55 -31.54 2.04
C ALA A 661 34.70 -32.21 3.11
N GLN A 662 34.02 -31.44 3.96
CA GLN A 662 33.07 -31.96 4.96
C GLN A 662 31.89 -32.66 4.29
N TYR A 663 31.34 -32.08 3.21
CA TYR A 663 30.26 -32.69 2.45
C TYR A 663 30.69 -34.02 1.82
N ARG A 664 31.87 -34.08 1.18
CA ARG A 664 32.43 -35.32 0.63
C ARG A 664 32.64 -36.37 1.72
N ALA A 665 33.18 -35.99 2.87
CA ALA A 665 33.36 -36.88 4.01
C ALA A 665 32.02 -37.43 4.55
N LEU A 666 30.99 -36.59 4.60
CA LEU A 666 29.65 -36.97 5.06
C LEU A 666 28.94 -37.93 4.10
N THR A 667 29.13 -37.73 2.79
CA THR A 667 28.40 -38.45 1.73
C THR A 667 29.15 -39.65 1.16
N GLY A 668 30.48 -39.69 1.30
CA GLY A 668 31.35 -40.69 0.68
C GLY A 668 31.56 -40.50 -0.83
N PHE A 669 31.31 -39.29 -1.36
CA PHE A 669 31.35 -38.98 -2.80
C PHE A 669 32.72 -38.68 -3.38
#